data_AF-A0A2A2GNI6-F1
#
_entry.id   AF-A0A2A2GNI6-F1
#
_cell.length_a   1.000
_cell.length_b   1.000
_cell.length_c   1.000
_cell.angle_alpha   90.00
_cell.angle_beta   90.00
_cell.angle_gamma   90.00
#
_symmetry.space_group_name_H-M   'P 1'
#
loop_
_entity.id
_entity.type
_entity.pdbx_description
1 polymer ?
#
loop_
_entity_poly.entity_id
_entity_poly.type
_entity_poly.pdbx_seq_one_letter_code
_entity_poly.pdbx_strand_id
1 'polypeptide(L)'
;MDCDALEFHSRMAGWNAVSMATEYKTVVSDPAALKTREGTGVDEALRGFMLSRLNARSAARLSDEDADLAAELKDGGRIALLLDPVTREPARLPDGRLLTIDAPQKRSKTAGLESMVSWRSDVGVYLQVGGGAERFVSVLRESFPEVNVVRLDFNAESVDNASVTEEWRDFALTAANAGLGLVIQNSDGDLAGGLKRAQPVELGPPDALAQVSGEWKINRVQADWQKMLDWFRRPENARILDAVVGWELINEPMAYGNKPEAGALYSRHMADLIGALDWGDKRLFVGGLRASAQFEHLDHDLIRQAAGDRLVWSAHMYPGWVVAKTPDPDGGKFHDQICRRIGTLTQPGDDIMVTESQLYTEAGSLDPATGGGKAAQSYNMARKLPWFADNGIGWTWWPPVGRASQMLRWNGGKVGYEVEIESAAFAHWGWVRDETQAPKGAAEHWGGVGGETLAVDPSRGEKVDHVVGGVSNPHGLVYALAGDDRVTGGELTDLLYGGAGGDRLEGGTGGDWLFGGPGDDLLEGGAGDDVLIDPEGANSLTGGAGNDHLEGSGILDGGEGEDVLTATGEGTTLTGGPGPDRFLPPLRGRITFADFTPGEDRLDLSLLQTPDRAPTLELRGADGETTLVWGDLAVTMPGVTGLTEADIINAGPRRVVLTGG
;
A
#
# COMPACT_ATOMS: atom_id res chain seq x y z
N MET A 1 10.31 7.84 -20.68
CA MET A 1 8.88 8.14 -20.47
C MET A 1 8.37 8.98 -21.62
N ASP A 2 7.31 8.54 -22.28
CA ASP A 2 6.42 9.38 -23.06
C ASP A 2 5.17 9.66 -22.21
N CYS A 3 4.94 10.93 -21.86
CA CYS A 3 3.80 11.31 -21.04
C CYS A 3 2.50 11.41 -21.84
N ASP A 4 2.55 11.65 -23.15
CA ASP A 4 1.33 11.72 -23.95
C ASP A 4 0.72 10.32 -24.12
N ALA A 5 1.57 9.30 -24.31
CA ALA A 5 1.17 7.90 -24.42
C ALA A 5 1.15 7.13 -23.08
N LEU A 6 1.70 7.73 -22.02
CA LEU A 6 1.95 7.07 -20.73
C LEU A 6 2.77 5.78 -20.87
N GLU A 7 3.81 5.81 -21.72
CA GLU A 7 4.69 4.68 -22.01
C GLU A 7 6.09 4.86 -21.39
N PHE A 8 6.58 3.82 -20.73
CA PHE A 8 7.91 3.70 -20.15
C PHE A 8 8.48 2.32 -20.47
N HIS A 9 9.78 2.25 -20.73
CA HIS A 9 10.45 0.98 -21.02
C HIS A 9 11.59 0.76 -20.03
N SER A 10 11.34 -0.12 -19.06
CA SER A 10 12.35 -0.64 -18.13
C SER A 10 12.47 -2.15 -18.27
N ARG A 11 13.60 -2.73 -17.86
CA ARG A 11 13.85 -4.19 -17.93
C ARG A 11 13.62 -4.89 -16.59
N MET A 12 12.81 -4.27 -15.74
CA MET A 12 12.58 -4.68 -14.35
C MET A 12 11.21 -5.37 -14.16
N ALA A 13 10.47 -5.68 -15.23
CA ALA A 13 9.13 -6.31 -15.18
C ALA A 13 9.05 -7.57 -14.32
N GLY A 14 10.17 -8.29 -14.17
CA GLY A 14 10.26 -9.49 -13.35
C GLY A 14 10.92 -9.27 -12.00
N TRP A 15 11.11 -8.04 -11.52
CA TRP A 15 11.64 -7.75 -10.19
C TRP A 15 10.48 -7.56 -9.22
N ASN A 16 9.95 -8.69 -8.77
CA ASN A 16 8.84 -8.75 -7.82
C ASN A 16 9.42 -8.87 -6.42
N ALA A 17 9.32 -7.78 -5.67
CA ALA A 17 10.01 -7.65 -4.41
C ALA A 17 9.06 -7.45 -3.23
N VAL A 18 9.49 -7.95 -2.08
CA VAL A 18 8.91 -7.55 -0.79
C VAL A 18 9.96 -6.80 0.02
N SER A 19 9.55 -5.67 0.61
CA SER A 19 10.35 -4.95 1.57
C SER A 19 10.08 -5.51 2.96
N MET A 20 11.15 -5.72 3.72
CA MET A 20 11.03 -6.12 5.11
C MET A 20 11.37 -4.96 6.01
N ALA A 21 10.36 -4.50 6.75
CA ALA A 21 10.45 -3.44 7.74
C ALA A 21 10.19 -4.03 9.13
N THR A 22 11.06 -3.78 10.09
CA THR A 22 10.85 -4.26 11.46
C THR A 22 10.09 -3.23 12.30
N GLU A 23 8.94 -3.60 12.85
CA GLU A 23 8.28 -2.85 13.94
C GLU A 23 8.65 -3.48 15.30
N TYR A 24 8.92 -2.63 16.30
CA TYR A 24 9.23 -3.04 17.67
C TYR A 24 7.95 -3.36 18.45
N LYS A 25 7.81 -4.59 18.97
CA LYS A 25 6.98 -4.89 20.14
C LYS A 25 7.84 -5.39 21.29
N THR A 26 7.65 -4.84 22.49
CA THR A 26 8.26 -5.37 23.71
C THR A 26 7.67 -6.75 24.01
N VAL A 27 8.44 -7.81 23.80
CA VAL A 27 8.05 -9.18 24.13
C VAL A 27 8.65 -9.55 25.48
N VAL A 28 7.81 -9.78 26.49
CA VAL A 28 8.24 -10.37 27.75
C VAL A 28 8.41 -11.88 27.53
N SER A 29 9.65 -12.31 27.33
CA SER A 29 10.01 -13.71 27.05
C SER A 29 9.97 -14.61 28.28
N ASP A 30 10.13 -14.04 29.48
CA ASP A 30 9.95 -14.71 30.77
C ASP A 30 8.94 -13.93 31.64
N PRO A 31 7.64 -14.28 31.56
CA PRO A 31 6.60 -13.66 32.37
C PRO A 31 6.78 -13.86 33.88
N ALA A 32 7.56 -14.85 34.32
CA ALA A 32 7.82 -15.11 35.75
C ALA A 32 8.86 -14.15 36.34
N ALA A 33 9.63 -13.45 35.50
CA ALA A 33 10.58 -12.42 35.92
C ALA A 33 9.93 -11.05 36.18
N LEU A 34 8.63 -10.88 35.89
CA LEU A 34 7.89 -9.65 36.16
C LEU A 34 7.75 -9.43 37.67
N LYS A 35 8.21 -8.27 38.12
CA LYS A 35 8.14 -7.83 39.51
C LYS A 35 7.46 -6.47 39.60
N THR A 36 6.74 -6.25 40.70
CA THR A 36 6.36 -4.89 41.09
C THR A 36 7.63 -4.08 41.40
N ARG A 37 7.53 -2.75 41.49
CA ARG A 37 8.64 -1.86 41.89
C ARG A 37 9.29 -2.27 43.23
N GLU A 38 8.57 -3.01 44.06
CA GLU A 38 9.03 -3.48 45.37
C GLU A 38 9.64 -4.89 45.34
N GLY A 39 9.78 -5.47 44.14
CA GLY A 39 10.42 -6.75 43.94
C GLY A 39 9.53 -7.96 44.22
N THR A 40 8.23 -7.76 44.45
CA THR A 40 7.27 -8.86 44.64
C THR A 40 6.84 -9.46 43.31
N GLY A 41 6.71 -10.79 43.25
CA GLY A 41 6.24 -11.49 42.05
C GLY A 41 4.77 -11.18 41.76
N VAL A 42 4.43 -11.10 40.47
CA VAL A 42 3.05 -10.85 40.00
C VAL A 42 2.29 -12.17 39.90
N ASP A 43 1.07 -12.25 40.44
CA ASP A 43 0.22 -13.45 40.34
C ASP A 43 -0.22 -13.72 38.89
N GLU A 44 -0.67 -14.94 38.61
CA GLU A 44 -0.92 -15.43 37.25
C GLU A 44 -2.09 -14.74 36.53
N ALA A 45 -3.13 -14.34 37.28
CA ALA A 45 -4.27 -13.60 36.71
C ALA A 45 -3.89 -12.15 36.38
N LEU A 46 -3.14 -11.51 37.28
CA LEU A 46 -2.60 -10.16 37.09
C LEU A 46 -1.51 -10.12 36.00
N ARG A 47 -0.73 -11.20 35.85
CA ARG A 47 0.28 -11.39 34.79
C ARG A 47 -0.37 -11.54 33.41
N GLY A 48 -1.45 -12.32 33.30
CA GLY A 48 -2.24 -12.41 32.06
C GLY A 48 -2.86 -11.08 31.66
N PHE A 49 -3.30 -10.27 32.63
CA PHE A 49 -3.83 -8.93 32.43
C PHE A 49 -2.76 -7.91 32.01
N MET A 50 -1.58 -7.89 32.65
CA MET A 50 -0.47 -6.98 32.35
C MET A 50 0.06 -7.12 30.92
N LEU A 51 0.12 -8.34 30.39
CA LEU A 51 0.54 -8.61 29.00
C LEU A 51 -0.42 -8.02 27.95
N SER A 52 -1.64 -7.64 28.34
CA SER A 52 -2.69 -7.15 27.42
C SER A 52 -2.83 -5.62 27.34
N ARG A 53 -2.20 -4.83 28.24
CA ARG A 53 -2.54 -3.38 28.41
C ARG A 53 -1.38 -2.45 28.79
N LEU A 54 -0.21 -2.59 28.19
CA LEU A 54 0.86 -1.59 28.31
C LEU A 54 0.59 -0.40 27.36
N ASN A 55 0.00 0.70 27.86
CA ASN A 55 -0.05 1.96 27.10
C ASN A 55 -0.02 3.20 28.02
N ALA A 56 0.75 4.22 27.65
CA ALA A 56 1.20 5.31 28.52
C ALA A 56 0.24 6.52 28.67
N ARG A 57 -1.06 6.40 28.36
CA ARG A 57 -1.99 7.55 28.30
C ARG A 57 -2.81 7.84 29.58
N SER A 58 -2.40 7.34 30.75
CA SER A 58 -3.24 7.31 31.97
C SER A 58 -2.99 8.40 33.03
N ALA A 59 -2.04 9.31 32.83
CA ALA A 59 -1.61 10.28 33.87
C ALA A 59 -2.70 11.28 34.33
N ALA A 60 -3.76 11.50 33.54
CA ALA A 60 -4.80 12.50 33.84
C ALA A 60 -5.80 12.07 34.94
N ARG A 61 -5.66 10.86 35.51
CA ARG A 61 -6.62 10.26 36.46
C ARG A 61 -6.07 10.08 37.87
N LEU A 62 -4.88 10.62 38.15
CA LEU A 62 -4.24 10.55 39.46
C LEU A 62 -4.65 11.73 40.34
N SER A 63 -4.73 11.52 41.65
CA SER A 63 -5.03 12.57 42.64
C SER A 63 -3.81 13.45 42.91
N ASP A 64 -4.02 14.60 43.56
CA ASP A 64 -2.94 15.53 43.93
C ASP A 64 -1.93 14.93 44.92
N GLU A 65 -2.31 13.90 45.68
CA GLU A 65 -1.40 13.15 46.55
C GLU A 65 -0.41 12.26 45.77
N ASP A 66 -0.74 11.91 44.53
CA ASP A 66 0.06 11.06 43.62
C ASP A 66 0.81 11.91 42.55
N ALA A 67 0.99 13.21 42.80
CA ALA A 67 1.50 14.19 41.84
C ALA A 67 2.92 13.88 41.29
N ASP A 68 3.81 13.33 42.13
CA ASP A 68 5.17 12.96 41.72
C ASP A 68 5.15 11.83 40.68
N LEU A 69 4.26 10.85 40.84
CA LEU A 69 4.07 9.76 39.88
C LEU A 69 3.37 10.26 38.60
N ALA A 70 2.42 11.19 38.72
CA ALA A 70 1.76 11.81 37.58
C ALA A 70 2.74 12.62 36.72
N ALA A 71 3.72 13.29 37.33
CA ALA A 71 4.83 13.96 36.64
C ALA A 71 5.73 12.94 35.92
N GLU A 72 6.10 11.84 36.59
CA GLU A 72 6.92 10.76 36.03
C GLU A 72 6.25 10.07 34.82
N LEU A 73 4.92 9.94 34.82
CA LEU A 73 4.13 9.40 33.70
C LEU A 73 3.98 10.40 32.54
N LYS A 74 3.81 11.70 32.82
CA LYS A 74 3.66 12.76 31.79
C LYS A 74 4.94 13.00 31.00
N ASP A 75 6.10 12.90 31.64
CA ASP A 75 7.41 13.04 30.98
C ASP A 75 7.85 11.75 30.26
N GLY A 76 6.96 10.76 30.22
CA GLY A 76 7.17 9.45 29.63
C GLY A 76 8.32 8.74 30.30
N GLY A 77 8.28 8.56 31.63
CA GLY A 77 9.27 7.89 32.48
C GLY A 77 9.03 6.38 32.72
N ARG A 78 9.86 5.76 33.58
CA ARG A 78 10.07 4.29 33.80
C ARG A 78 8.86 3.47 34.19
N ILE A 79 7.73 4.10 34.41
CA ILE A 79 6.66 3.50 35.19
C ILE A 79 5.38 3.54 34.38
N ALA A 80 4.66 2.42 34.36
CA ALA A 80 3.29 2.37 33.87
C ALA A 80 2.32 2.20 35.03
N LEU A 81 1.20 2.93 34.97
CA LEU A 81 0.10 2.86 35.93
C LEU A 81 -0.94 1.84 35.47
N LEU A 82 -1.29 0.89 36.34
CA LEU A 82 -2.33 -0.11 36.07
C LEU A 82 -3.70 0.42 36.50
N LEU A 83 -4.74 0.12 35.71
CA LEU A 83 -6.13 0.51 36.00
C LEU A 83 -6.97 -0.73 36.36
N ASP A 84 -7.90 -0.57 37.28
CA ASP A 84 -8.90 -1.59 37.60
C ASP A 84 -9.79 -1.86 36.37
N PRO A 85 -9.99 -3.14 35.98
CA PRO A 85 -10.62 -3.50 34.72
C PRO A 85 -12.12 -3.19 34.68
N VAL A 86 -12.78 -3.11 35.84
CA VAL A 86 -14.23 -2.90 35.95
C VAL A 86 -14.53 -1.41 36.10
N THR A 87 -13.80 -0.73 36.97
CA THR A 87 -14.07 0.66 37.35
C THR A 87 -13.25 1.68 36.55
N ARG A 88 -12.19 1.25 35.87
CA ARG A 88 -11.23 2.09 35.11
C ARG A 88 -10.46 3.12 35.96
N GLU A 89 -10.52 3.00 37.28
CA GLU A 89 -9.76 3.79 38.27
C GLU A 89 -8.35 3.22 38.47
N PRO A 90 -7.38 4.00 38.99
CA PRO A 90 -6.03 3.49 39.31
C PRO A 90 -6.07 2.30 40.27
N ALA A 91 -5.47 1.18 39.85
CA ALA A 91 -5.42 -0.04 40.66
C ALA A 91 -4.50 0.16 41.87
N ARG A 92 -4.90 -0.37 43.03
CA ARG A 92 -4.16 -0.27 44.30
C ARG A 92 -3.89 -1.64 44.90
N LEU A 93 -2.75 -1.79 45.55
CA LEU A 93 -2.40 -2.93 46.40
C LEU A 93 -3.32 -2.98 47.64
N PRO A 94 -3.44 -4.14 48.32
CA PRO A 94 -4.23 -4.26 49.54
C PRO A 94 -3.84 -3.29 50.67
N ASP A 95 -2.62 -2.75 50.63
CA ASP A 95 -2.13 -1.73 51.57
C ASP A 95 -2.40 -0.28 51.14
N GLY A 96 -3.17 -0.08 50.06
CA GLY A 96 -3.63 1.23 49.58
C GLY A 96 -2.68 1.94 48.61
N ARG A 97 -1.47 1.41 48.36
CA ARG A 97 -0.51 2.00 47.42
C ARG A 97 -0.89 1.71 45.96
N LEU A 98 -0.54 2.62 45.05
CA LEU A 98 -0.78 2.43 43.62
C LEU A 98 0.02 1.25 43.05
N LEU A 99 -0.67 0.41 42.28
CA LEU A 99 -0.04 -0.69 41.58
C LEU A 99 0.65 -0.16 40.32
N THR A 100 1.98 -0.18 40.35
CA THR A 100 2.86 0.37 39.31
C THR A 100 3.89 -0.67 38.88
N ILE A 101 4.29 -0.59 37.62
CA ILE A 101 5.29 -1.48 37.03
C ILE A 101 6.42 -0.66 36.43
N ASP A 102 7.67 -1.05 36.68
CA ASP A 102 8.84 -0.47 36.03
C ASP A 102 8.91 -1.06 34.62
N ALA A 103 8.30 -0.36 33.67
CA ALA A 103 8.41 -0.70 32.28
C ALA A 103 9.80 -0.25 31.81
N PRO A 104 10.60 -1.11 31.15
CA PRO A 104 11.91 -0.71 30.65
C PRO A 104 11.73 0.52 29.75
N GLN A 105 12.27 1.67 30.18
CA GLN A 105 12.19 2.90 29.42
C GLN A 105 13.14 2.89 28.25
N LYS A 106 12.65 3.46 27.14
CA LYS A 106 13.49 4.20 26.21
C LYS A 106 14.19 5.34 26.97
N ARG A 107 15.52 5.24 27.15
CA ARG A 107 16.46 6.37 26.99
C ARG A 107 17.91 5.88 27.01
N SER A 108 18.63 6.23 25.95
CA SER A 108 20.09 6.17 25.89
C SER A 108 20.72 7.19 26.84
N LYS A 109 21.94 6.86 27.31
CA LYS A 109 23.06 7.77 27.61
C LYS A 109 24.31 6.97 28.00
N THR A 110 25.03 6.55 26.97
CA THR A 110 26.47 6.23 26.88
C THR A 110 26.98 4.80 27.11
N ALA A 111 27.69 4.35 26.07
CA ALA A 111 28.72 3.32 25.93
C ALA A 111 28.30 1.84 26.04
N GLY A 112 27.90 1.31 24.88
CA GLY A 112 28.02 -0.11 24.53
C GLY A 112 26.70 -0.88 24.60
N LEU A 113 25.92 -0.84 23.50
CA LEU A 113 24.95 -1.84 22.98
C LEU A 113 23.86 -1.12 22.14
N GLU A 114 23.98 -1.05 20.80
CA GLU A 114 23.01 -0.34 19.94
C GLU A 114 22.69 -1.05 18.59
N SER A 115 21.41 -1.35 18.33
CA SER A 115 20.66 -1.36 17.04
C SER A 115 20.93 -2.27 15.82
N MET A 116 19.82 -2.84 15.32
CA MET A 116 19.50 -2.89 13.88
C MET A 116 18.50 -1.77 13.57
N VAL A 117 18.58 -1.16 12.39
CA VAL A 117 18.07 0.19 12.06
C VAL A 117 16.71 0.61 12.65
N SER A 118 16.77 1.20 13.84
CA SER A 118 16.26 2.53 14.19
C SER A 118 15.57 3.33 13.04
N TRP A 119 14.23 3.28 12.96
CA TRP A 119 13.49 4.54 13.10
C TRP A 119 13.58 4.95 14.59
N ARG A 120 14.75 5.49 14.97
CA ARG A 120 15.16 5.86 16.33
C ARG A 120 15.41 4.66 17.28
N SER A 121 16.69 4.46 17.60
CA SER A 121 17.26 3.82 18.79
C SER A 121 17.82 2.39 18.72
N ASP A 122 18.72 2.26 19.68
CA ASP A 122 19.82 1.38 20.03
C ASP A 122 19.41 -0.01 20.50
N VAL A 123 18.62 -0.78 19.72
CA VAL A 123 18.20 -2.12 20.18
C VAL A 123 18.26 -3.16 19.08
N GLY A 124 18.92 -4.28 19.40
CA GLY A 124 19.02 -5.43 18.52
C GLY A 124 17.69 -6.16 18.33
N VAL A 125 17.56 -6.81 17.18
CA VAL A 125 16.40 -7.61 16.82
C VAL A 125 16.43 -8.91 17.65
N TYR A 126 15.24 -9.37 18.03
CA TYR A 126 14.91 -10.78 18.19
C TYR A 126 13.96 -11.10 17.05
N LEU A 127 14.41 -11.87 16.07
CA LEU A 127 13.54 -12.50 15.08
C LEU A 127 12.72 -13.58 15.80
N GLN A 128 11.69 -13.21 16.57
CA GLN A 128 10.59 -14.12 16.84
C GLN A 128 9.64 -14.16 15.64
N VAL A 129 10.21 -14.50 14.48
CA VAL A 129 9.47 -15.28 13.51
C VAL A 129 8.88 -16.45 14.29
N GLY A 130 7.56 -16.58 14.27
CA GLY A 130 6.95 -17.80 14.72
C GLY A 130 7.40 -18.98 13.84
N GLY A 131 8.58 -19.54 14.09
CA GLY A 131 9.23 -20.62 13.31
C GLY A 131 10.59 -20.31 12.64
N GLY A 132 11.28 -19.19 12.94
CA GLY A 132 12.58 -18.81 12.33
C GLY A 132 12.55 -18.33 10.87
N ALA A 133 13.64 -17.73 10.38
CA ALA A 133 13.77 -17.22 9.01
C ALA A 133 13.41 -18.25 7.93
N GLU A 134 13.73 -19.52 8.16
CA GLU A 134 13.40 -20.64 7.27
C GLU A 134 11.90 -20.76 7.02
N ARG A 135 11.09 -20.62 8.07
CA ARG A 135 9.64 -20.69 7.92
C ARG A 135 9.09 -19.49 7.18
N PHE A 136 9.61 -18.28 7.45
CA PHE A 136 9.21 -17.09 6.71
C PHE A 136 9.44 -17.27 5.22
N VAL A 137 10.67 -17.63 4.84
CA VAL A 137 11.06 -17.79 3.46
C VAL A 137 10.29 -18.93 2.80
N SER A 138 10.03 -20.04 3.51
CA SER A 138 9.17 -21.13 3.00
C SER A 138 7.76 -20.62 2.69
N VAL A 139 7.12 -19.93 3.64
CA VAL A 139 5.76 -19.38 3.46
C VAL A 139 5.73 -18.35 2.33
N LEU A 140 6.71 -17.44 2.27
CA LEU A 140 6.81 -16.46 1.19
C LEU A 140 6.91 -17.14 -0.18
N ARG A 141 7.74 -18.18 -0.31
CA ARG A 141 7.94 -18.90 -1.59
C ARG A 141 6.77 -19.80 -1.96
N GLU A 142 6.01 -20.30 -0.99
CA GLU A 142 4.79 -21.09 -1.19
C GLU A 142 3.64 -20.17 -1.61
N SER A 143 3.38 -19.13 -0.82
CA SER A 143 2.26 -18.20 -1.02
C SER A 143 2.46 -17.22 -2.17
N PHE A 144 3.72 -16.86 -2.49
CA PHE A 144 4.07 -15.86 -3.50
C PHE A 144 5.30 -16.33 -4.31
N PRO A 145 5.18 -17.42 -5.10
CA PRO A 145 6.30 -18.00 -5.84
C PRO A 145 7.02 -17.04 -6.79
N GLU A 146 6.33 -16.00 -7.24
CA GLU A 146 6.80 -14.89 -8.06
C GLU A 146 7.76 -13.95 -7.36
N VAL A 147 7.68 -13.84 -6.03
CA VAL A 147 8.57 -12.97 -5.26
C VAL A 147 9.96 -13.54 -5.37
N ASN A 148 10.82 -12.80 -6.05
CA ASN A 148 12.17 -13.24 -6.38
C ASN A 148 13.24 -12.27 -5.86
N VAL A 149 12.83 -11.14 -5.28
CA VAL A 149 13.71 -10.18 -4.64
C VAL A 149 13.20 -9.86 -3.22
N VAL A 150 14.12 -9.71 -2.28
CA VAL A 150 13.83 -9.16 -0.94
C VAL A 150 14.61 -7.87 -0.78
N ARG A 151 13.90 -6.79 -0.50
CA ARG A 151 14.49 -5.50 -0.12
C ARG A 151 14.70 -5.47 1.39
N LEU A 152 15.95 -5.35 1.80
CA LEU A 152 16.39 -5.46 3.20
C LEU A 152 17.06 -4.19 3.68
N ASP A 153 16.60 -3.71 4.83
CA ASP A 153 17.31 -2.70 5.61
C ASP A 153 18.62 -3.27 6.16
N PHE A 154 19.73 -2.60 5.87
CA PHE A 154 21.02 -2.88 6.49
C PHE A 154 21.85 -1.61 6.54
N ASN A 155 22.46 -1.29 7.68
CA ASN A 155 23.30 -0.10 7.81
C ASN A 155 24.56 -0.36 8.66
N ALA A 156 25.41 0.66 8.81
CA ALA A 156 26.63 0.56 9.59
C ALA A 156 26.43 0.19 11.07
N GLU A 157 25.34 0.62 11.69
CA GLU A 157 24.99 0.22 13.07
C GLU A 157 24.69 -1.28 13.14
N SER A 158 24.01 -1.79 12.11
CA SER A 158 23.70 -3.21 11.97
C SER A 158 24.95 -4.08 11.86
N VAL A 159 26.08 -3.51 11.39
CA VAL A 159 27.39 -4.16 11.33
C VAL A 159 28.13 -4.13 12.68
N ASP A 160 27.92 -3.09 13.51
CA ASP A 160 28.62 -2.94 14.80
C ASP A 160 27.98 -3.75 15.93
N ASN A 161 26.74 -4.17 15.75
CA ASN A 161 26.01 -4.94 16.74
C ASN A 161 26.02 -6.43 16.42
N ALA A 162 26.84 -7.20 17.13
CA ALA A 162 27.04 -8.63 16.85
C ALA A 162 25.75 -9.46 16.82
N SER A 163 24.82 -9.26 17.77
CA SER A 163 23.55 -10.01 17.82
C SER A 163 22.67 -9.69 16.62
N VAL A 164 22.66 -8.43 16.21
CA VAL A 164 21.93 -7.92 15.06
C VAL A 164 22.51 -8.42 13.75
N THR A 165 23.84 -8.36 13.64
CA THR A 165 24.58 -8.84 12.48
C THR A 165 24.32 -10.33 12.25
N GLU A 166 24.29 -11.15 13.31
CA GLU A 166 24.06 -12.59 13.21
C GLU A 166 22.62 -12.92 12.77
N GLU A 167 21.61 -12.31 13.38
CA GLU A 167 20.21 -12.56 13.00
C GLU A 167 19.90 -12.14 11.57
N TRP A 168 20.39 -10.97 11.16
CA TRP A 168 20.23 -10.52 9.78
C TRP A 168 20.97 -11.41 8.81
N ARG A 169 22.21 -11.81 9.15
CA ARG A 169 22.99 -12.75 8.32
C ARG A 169 22.25 -14.06 8.14
N ASP A 170 21.67 -14.61 9.21
CA ASP A 170 20.93 -15.86 9.16
C ASP A 170 19.68 -15.74 8.28
N PHE A 171 18.95 -14.62 8.38
CA PHE A 171 17.83 -14.33 7.48
C PHE A 171 18.28 -14.19 6.02
N ALA A 172 19.27 -13.34 5.76
CA ALA A 172 19.79 -13.08 4.42
C ALA A 172 20.39 -14.35 3.78
N LEU A 173 21.06 -15.18 4.55
CA LEU A 173 21.56 -16.48 4.11
C LEU A 173 20.42 -17.44 3.79
N THR A 174 19.35 -17.45 4.60
CA THR A 174 18.16 -18.26 4.34
C THR A 174 17.49 -17.85 3.04
N ALA A 175 17.26 -16.54 2.83
CA ALA A 175 16.70 -16.00 1.60
C ALA A 175 17.59 -16.31 0.39
N ALA A 176 18.91 -16.11 0.51
CA ALA A 176 19.88 -16.45 -0.52
C ALA A 176 19.85 -17.95 -0.86
N ASN A 177 19.77 -18.83 0.13
CA ASN A 177 19.69 -20.28 -0.08
C ASN A 177 18.38 -20.71 -0.76
N ALA A 178 17.30 -19.96 -0.55
CA ALA A 178 16.04 -20.15 -1.27
C ALA A 178 16.03 -19.57 -2.70
N GLY A 179 17.14 -18.95 -3.13
CA GLY A 179 17.28 -18.39 -4.48
C GLY A 179 16.72 -16.98 -4.66
N LEU A 180 16.40 -16.29 -3.56
CA LEU A 180 15.94 -14.90 -3.60
C LEU A 180 17.12 -13.94 -3.85
N GLY A 181 16.95 -13.00 -4.76
CA GLY A 181 17.84 -11.85 -4.90
C GLY A 181 17.67 -10.87 -3.73
N LEU A 182 18.74 -10.19 -3.35
CA LEU A 182 18.71 -9.22 -2.26
C LEU A 182 18.99 -7.81 -2.78
N VAL A 183 18.09 -6.88 -2.50
CA VAL A 183 18.35 -5.44 -2.62
C VAL A 183 18.64 -4.93 -1.22
N ILE A 184 19.86 -4.44 -1.02
CA ILE A 184 20.29 -3.94 0.30
C ILE A 184 20.15 -2.43 0.28
N GLN A 185 19.32 -1.91 1.17
CA GLN A 185 19.12 -0.47 1.30
C GLN A 185 19.83 0.10 2.50
N ASN A 186 20.47 1.25 2.30
CA ASN A 186 20.98 2.05 3.40
C ASN A 186 19.89 3.00 3.91
N SER A 187 19.25 2.56 5.00
CA SER A 187 18.22 3.31 5.71
C SER A 187 18.84 4.25 6.74
N ASP A 188 19.48 5.32 6.29
CA ASP A 188 19.95 6.39 7.16
C ASP A 188 18.80 7.39 7.46
N GLY A 189 18.11 7.15 8.58
CA GLY A 189 16.95 7.93 9.00
C GLY A 189 17.18 9.42 9.24
N ASP A 190 18.42 9.92 9.20
CA ASP A 190 18.71 11.36 9.21
C ASP A 190 18.47 11.98 7.83
N LEU A 191 18.83 11.27 6.77
CA LEU A 191 18.58 11.70 5.40
C LEU A 191 17.10 11.54 5.02
N ALA A 192 16.40 10.57 5.60
CA ALA A 192 14.93 10.42 5.50
C ALA A 192 14.13 11.41 6.37
N GLY A 193 14.64 11.78 7.55
CA GLY A 193 13.88 12.52 8.56
C GLY A 193 14.13 14.03 8.64
N GLY A 194 14.98 14.59 7.78
CA GLY A 194 15.53 15.95 7.93
C GLY A 194 14.51 17.07 8.16
N LEU A 195 13.27 16.94 7.66
CA LEU A 195 12.22 17.95 7.84
C LEU A 195 11.54 17.96 9.23
N LYS A 196 11.69 16.90 10.03
CA LYS A 196 11.01 16.75 11.34
C LYS A 196 11.96 16.90 12.54
N ARG A 197 13.27 17.05 12.32
CA ARG A 197 14.26 17.19 13.40
C ARG A 197 14.55 18.66 13.66
N ALA A 198 14.67 19.02 14.94
CA ALA A 198 14.89 20.40 15.37
C ALA A 198 16.26 20.99 14.98
N GLN A 199 17.15 20.20 14.38
CA GLN A 199 18.47 20.62 13.92
C GLN A 199 18.61 20.30 12.42
N PRO A 200 19.05 21.28 11.60
CA PRO A 200 19.37 21.05 10.18
C PRO A 200 20.48 20.01 10.04
N VAL A 201 20.34 19.10 9.07
CA VAL A 201 21.40 18.14 8.70
C VAL A 201 22.41 18.87 7.81
N GLU A 202 23.68 18.92 8.21
CA GLU A 202 24.75 19.46 7.36
C GLU A 202 25.18 18.41 6.33
N LEU A 203 24.64 18.54 5.11
CA LEU A 203 24.86 17.59 4.01
C LEU A 203 26.28 17.65 3.44
N GLY A 204 26.91 18.82 3.49
CA GLY A 204 28.21 19.11 2.87
C GLY A 204 28.08 19.89 1.55
N PRO A 205 29.17 20.58 1.11
CA PRO A 205 29.24 21.24 -0.19
C PRO A 205 29.30 20.21 -1.34
N PRO A 206 29.13 20.62 -2.61
CA PRO A 206 29.14 19.70 -3.76
C PRO A 206 30.39 18.81 -3.87
N ASP A 207 31.54 19.25 -3.39
CA ASP A 207 32.81 18.53 -3.37
C ASP A 207 33.10 17.82 -2.04
N ALA A 208 32.12 17.68 -1.14
CA ALA A 208 32.27 17.13 0.21
C ALA A 208 33.02 15.79 0.25
N LEU A 209 32.73 14.87 -0.68
CA LEU A 209 33.36 13.55 -0.75
C LEU A 209 34.81 13.59 -1.25
N ALA A 210 35.24 14.67 -1.89
CA ALA A 210 36.63 14.89 -2.28
C ALA A 210 37.45 15.56 -1.17
N GLN A 211 36.82 16.07 -0.11
CA GLN A 211 37.49 16.77 0.99
C GLN A 211 37.98 15.78 2.06
N VAL A 212 39.28 15.82 2.35
CA VAL A 212 39.93 14.91 3.33
C VAL A 212 39.52 15.19 4.79
N SER A 213 38.98 16.39 5.08
CA SER A 213 38.71 16.86 6.45
C SER A 213 37.25 17.23 6.74
N GLY A 214 36.32 16.95 5.83
CA GLY A 214 34.89 17.24 6.04
C GLY A 214 34.21 16.14 6.85
N GLU A 215 33.51 16.50 7.94
CA GLU A 215 32.64 15.57 8.70
C GLU A 215 31.16 15.75 8.33
N TRP A 216 30.87 15.85 7.03
CA TRP A 216 29.52 16.06 6.52
C TRP A 216 28.69 14.78 6.54
N LYS A 217 27.36 14.92 6.48
CA LYS A 217 26.48 13.74 6.50
C LYS A 217 26.73 12.81 5.31
N ILE A 218 27.07 13.34 4.13
CA ILE A 218 27.40 12.49 2.98
C ILE A 218 28.72 11.72 3.17
N ASN A 219 29.72 12.28 3.86
CA ASN A 219 30.95 11.54 4.20
C ASN A 219 30.64 10.39 5.17
N ARG A 220 29.69 10.56 6.10
CA ARG A 220 29.22 9.46 6.96
C ARG A 220 28.54 8.36 6.15
N VAL A 221 27.66 8.70 5.20
CA VAL A 221 27.05 7.70 4.30
C VAL A 221 28.11 6.92 3.52
N GLN A 222 29.15 7.59 3.01
CA GLN A 222 30.27 6.90 2.35
C GLN A 222 30.98 5.93 3.31
N ALA A 223 31.31 6.38 4.52
CA ALA A 223 31.96 5.54 5.53
C ALA A 223 31.10 4.33 5.93
N ASP A 224 29.79 4.55 6.08
CA ASP A 224 28.82 3.50 6.41
C ASP A 224 28.76 2.44 5.32
N TRP A 225 28.67 2.88 4.05
CA TRP A 225 28.71 1.97 2.91
C TRP A 225 30.03 1.21 2.81
N GLN A 226 31.18 1.87 2.98
CA GLN A 226 32.48 1.20 2.96
C GLN A 226 32.51 0.06 3.98
N LYS A 227 32.06 0.32 5.20
CA LYS A 227 31.98 -0.65 6.28
C LYS A 227 31.02 -1.81 5.96
N MET A 228 29.85 -1.52 5.42
CA MET A 228 28.89 -2.54 4.99
C MET A 228 29.46 -3.40 3.86
N LEU A 229 30.05 -2.80 2.83
CA LEU A 229 30.66 -3.51 1.71
C LEU A 229 31.82 -4.41 2.18
N ASP A 230 32.64 -3.93 3.11
CA ASP A 230 33.71 -4.73 3.72
C ASP A 230 33.16 -5.89 4.55
N TRP A 231 32.00 -5.72 5.19
CA TRP A 231 31.30 -6.82 5.85
C TRP A 231 30.80 -7.87 4.85
N PHE A 232 30.19 -7.45 3.73
CA PHE A 232 29.72 -8.38 2.69
C PHE A 232 30.86 -9.15 2.01
N ARG A 233 32.04 -8.52 1.84
CA ARG A 233 33.22 -9.14 1.22
C ARG A 233 33.90 -10.22 2.08
N ARG A 234 33.51 -10.39 3.35
CA ARG A 234 34.10 -11.42 4.20
C ARG A 234 33.80 -12.82 3.63
N PRO A 235 34.75 -13.78 3.64
CA PRO A 235 34.55 -15.10 3.04
C PRO A 235 33.30 -15.83 3.55
N GLU A 236 32.97 -15.69 4.83
CA GLU A 236 31.77 -16.28 5.44
C GLU A 236 30.44 -15.72 4.90
N ASN A 237 30.47 -14.54 4.29
CA ASN A 237 29.30 -13.85 3.73
C ASN A 237 29.21 -13.97 2.20
N ALA A 238 30.11 -14.71 1.56
CA ALA A 238 30.19 -14.81 0.10
C ALA A 238 28.86 -15.23 -0.54
N ARG A 239 28.14 -16.19 0.07
CA ARG A 239 26.82 -16.63 -0.44
C ARG A 239 25.77 -15.53 -0.41
N ILE A 240 25.79 -14.67 0.61
CA ILE A 240 24.88 -13.54 0.73
C ILE A 240 25.25 -12.49 -0.32
N LEU A 241 26.53 -12.15 -0.46
CA LEU A 241 27.02 -11.20 -1.47
C LEU A 241 26.72 -11.65 -2.90
N ASP A 242 26.80 -12.96 -3.19
CA ASP A 242 26.40 -13.52 -4.48
C ASP A 242 24.91 -13.29 -4.75
N ALA A 243 24.07 -13.43 -3.73
CA ALA A 243 22.62 -13.19 -3.82
C ALA A 243 22.25 -11.70 -3.84
N VAL A 244 23.12 -10.79 -3.41
CA VAL A 244 22.88 -9.35 -3.61
C VAL A 244 22.81 -9.05 -5.10
N VAL A 245 21.69 -8.49 -5.52
CA VAL A 245 21.43 -8.07 -6.91
C VAL A 245 21.54 -6.55 -7.07
N GLY A 246 21.44 -5.78 -5.98
CA GLY A 246 21.71 -4.35 -6.02
C GLY A 246 21.81 -3.65 -4.66
N TRP A 247 22.34 -2.42 -4.73
CA TRP A 247 22.58 -1.54 -3.59
C TRP A 247 21.72 -0.28 -3.72
N GLU A 248 20.80 -0.06 -2.79
CA GLU A 248 19.99 1.17 -2.71
C GLU A 248 20.67 2.20 -1.83
N LEU A 249 21.32 3.16 -2.50
CA LEU A 249 22.37 3.97 -1.92
C LEU A 249 21.88 4.81 -0.74
N ILE A 250 20.69 5.38 -0.85
CA ILE A 250 20.07 6.19 0.20
C ILE A 250 18.56 6.00 0.12
N ASN A 251 17.96 5.46 1.18
CA ASN A 251 16.51 5.44 1.33
C ASN A 251 15.98 6.86 1.63
N GLU A 252 14.95 7.29 0.89
CA GLU A 252 14.25 8.57 1.03
C GLU A 252 15.16 9.80 1.31
N PRO A 253 15.87 10.41 0.35
CA PRO A 253 16.81 11.52 0.62
C PRO A 253 16.14 12.89 0.90
N MET A 254 15.18 12.93 1.83
CA MET A 254 14.37 14.09 2.24
C MET A 254 15.17 15.27 2.77
N ALA A 255 16.32 15.04 3.40
CA ALA A 255 17.16 16.09 3.99
C ALA A 255 17.70 17.08 2.95
N TYR A 256 17.83 16.66 1.68
CA TYR A 256 18.23 17.55 0.58
C TYR A 256 17.14 18.59 0.26
N GLY A 257 15.86 18.27 0.50
CA GLY A 257 14.74 19.07 0.03
C GLY A 257 14.40 18.76 -1.44
N ASN A 258 13.78 19.70 -2.14
CA ASN A 258 13.21 19.47 -3.48
C ASN A 258 13.38 20.66 -4.46
N LYS A 259 14.36 21.54 -4.19
CA LYS A 259 14.65 22.70 -5.05
C LYS A 259 15.71 22.35 -6.11
N PRO A 260 15.86 23.15 -7.19
CA PRO A 260 16.91 22.97 -8.19
C PRO A 260 18.32 22.80 -7.60
N GLU A 261 18.69 23.61 -6.60
CA GLU A 261 20.00 23.55 -5.97
C GLU A 261 20.19 22.25 -5.16
N ALA A 262 19.10 21.74 -4.56
CA ALA A 262 19.10 20.46 -3.86
C ALA A 262 19.30 19.29 -4.82
N GLY A 263 18.65 19.33 -5.99
CA GLY A 263 18.80 18.31 -7.02
C GLY A 263 20.22 18.27 -7.59
N ALA A 264 20.81 19.44 -7.89
CA ALA A 264 22.20 19.52 -8.33
C ALA A 264 23.18 18.98 -7.27
N LEU A 265 22.99 19.36 -6.00
CA LEU A 265 23.81 18.87 -4.88
C LEU A 265 23.68 17.36 -4.69
N TYR A 266 22.46 16.84 -4.64
CA TYR A 266 22.20 15.41 -4.49
C TYR A 266 22.79 14.61 -5.64
N SER A 267 22.60 15.05 -6.88
CA SER A 267 23.12 14.36 -8.07
C SER A 267 24.65 14.30 -8.05
N ARG A 268 25.31 15.39 -7.64
CA ARG A 268 26.75 15.40 -7.46
C ARG A 268 27.21 14.45 -6.35
N HIS A 269 26.54 14.48 -5.20
CA HIS A 269 26.84 13.57 -4.10
C HIS A 269 26.66 12.10 -4.49
N MET A 270 25.64 11.75 -5.28
CA MET A 270 25.43 10.37 -5.75
C MET A 270 26.51 9.95 -6.73
N ALA A 271 26.84 10.79 -7.72
CA ALA A 271 27.90 10.49 -8.67
C ALA A 271 29.26 10.30 -7.98
N ASP A 272 29.58 11.15 -7.01
CA ASP A 272 30.82 11.04 -6.24
C ASP A 272 30.82 9.83 -5.31
N LEU A 273 29.70 9.51 -4.64
CA LEU A 273 29.56 8.32 -3.82
C LEU A 273 29.74 7.03 -4.65
N ILE A 274 29.15 7.00 -5.86
CA ILE A 274 29.31 5.89 -6.80
C ILE A 274 30.78 5.74 -7.20
N GLY A 275 31.47 6.83 -7.53
CA GLY A 275 32.88 6.80 -7.92
C GLY A 275 33.87 6.53 -6.77
N ALA A 276 33.48 6.78 -5.53
CA ALA A 276 34.36 6.68 -4.36
C ALA A 276 34.49 5.27 -3.78
N LEU A 277 33.56 4.37 -4.09
CA LEU A 277 33.49 3.03 -3.51
C LEU A 277 33.49 1.95 -4.61
N ASP A 278 34.03 0.79 -4.29
CA ASP A 278 33.88 -0.39 -5.14
C ASP A 278 32.55 -1.07 -4.83
N TRP A 279 31.63 -1.06 -5.79
CA TRP A 279 30.29 -1.64 -5.66
C TRP A 279 30.18 -3.05 -6.27
N GLY A 280 31.27 -3.55 -6.87
CA GLY A 280 31.23 -4.73 -7.72
C GLY A 280 30.37 -4.52 -8.98
N ASP A 281 29.87 -5.63 -9.51
CA ASP A 281 29.03 -5.73 -10.71
C ASP A 281 27.52 -5.57 -10.43
N LYS A 282 27.15 -5.24 -9.19
CA LYS A 282 25.75 -5.16 -8.74
C LYS A 282 25.04 -3.91 -9.29
N ARG A 283 23.71 -3.97 -9.37
CA ARG A 283 22.88 -2.80 -9.71
C ARG A 283 22.99 -1.71 -8.65
N LEU A 284 22.83 -0.45 -9.05
CA LEU A 284 22.90 0.72 -8.19
C LEU A 284 21.57 1.45 -8.23
N PHE A 285 20.85 1.39 -7.11
CA PHE A 285 19.55 2.01 -6.94
C PHE A 285 19.72 3.42 -6.40
N VAL A 286 19.33 4.41 -7.20
CA VAL A 286 19.43 5.84 -6.86
C VAL A 286 18.04 6.44 -6.76
N GLY A 287 17.70 6.96 -5.58
CA GLY A 287 16.40 7.54 -5.28
C GLY A 287 16.17 8.91 -5.91
N GLY A 288 14.90 9.30 -6.05
CA GLY A 288 14.50 10.69 -6.30
C GLY A 288 14.58 11.58 -5.05
N LEU A 289 14.41 12.89 -5.23
CA LEU A 289 14.17 13.81 -4.11
C LEU A 289 12.78 13.55 -3.48
N ARG A 290 12.54 14.19 -2.33
CA ARG A 290 11.24 14.15 -1.63
C ARG A 290 10.78 12.71 -1.37
N ALA A 291 11.60 11.96 -0.64
CA ALA A 291 11.34 10.56 -0.29
C ALA A 291 11.23 9.70 -1.54
N SER A 292 12.20 9.84 -2.45
CA SER A 292 12.23 9.07 -3.71
C SER A 292 11.00 9.27 -4.59
N ALA A 293 10.23 10.34 -4.38
CA ALA A 293 9.00 10.58 -5.12
C ALA A 293 9.20 11.45 -6.36
N GLN A 294 10.29 12.22 -6.48
CA GLN A 294 10.44 13.20 -7.56
C GLN A 294 11.84 13.18 -8.16
N PHE A 295 11.93 13.00 -9.48
CA PHE A 295 13.20 12.98 -10.22
C PHE A 295 13.48 14.29 -10.96
N GLU A 296 12.52 15.22 -10.94
CA GLU A 296 12.73 16.58 -11.43
C GLU A 296 13.87 17.27 -10.67
N HIS A 297 14.64 18.10 -11.38
CA HIS A 297 15.82 18.83 -10.90
C HIS A 297 17.09 18.00 -10.64
N LEU A 298 17.03 16.68 -10.77
CA LEU A 298 18.25 15.88 -10.79
C LEU A 298 19.05 16.13 -12.08
N ASP A 299 20.37 16.08 -11.96
CA ASP A 299 21.26 15.96 -13.12
C ASP A 299 21.36 14.47 -13.47
N HIS A 300 20.41 14.01 -14.30
CA HIS A 300 20.32 12.60 -14.65
C HIS A 300 21.54 12.12 -15.42
N ASP A 301 22.12 12.96 -16.29
CA ASP A 301 23.26 12.57 -17.11
C ASP A 301 24.51 12.37 -16.27
N LEU A 302 24.72 13.19 -15.25
CA LEU A 302 25.79 13.00 -14.28
C LEU A 302 25.67 11.68 -13.53
N ILE A 303 24.46 11.33 -13.07
CA ILE A 303 24.20 10.06 -12.37
C ILE A 303 24.37 8.87 -13.33
N ARG A 304 23.81 8.96 -14.55
CA ARG A 304 23.98 7.93 -15.59
C ARG A 304 25.44 7.71 -15.94
N GLN A 305 26.23 8.77 -16.07
CA GLN A 305 27.66 8.67 -16.34
C GLN A 305 28.40 7.94 -15.21
N ALA A 306 28.05 8.19 -13.96
CA ALA A 306 28.69 7.55 -12.81
C ALA A 306 28.27 6.08 -12.63
N ALA A 307 26.98 5.79 -12.74
CA ALA A 307 26.44 4.45 -12.52
C ALA A 307 26.65 3.50 -13.73
N GLY A 308 26.61 4.05 -14.95
CA GLY A 308 26.62 3.28 -16.19
C GLY A 308 25.36 2.45 -16.39
N ASP A 309 25.51 1.27 -16.98
CA ASP A 309 24.44 0.29 -17.22
C ASP A 309 23.90 -0.38 -15.94
N ARG A 310 24.55 -0.14 -14.79
CA ARG A 310 24.13 -0.64 -13.48
C ARG A 310 23.02 0.20 -12.85
N LEU A 311 22.72 1.39 -13.39
CA LEU A 311 21.73 2.31 -12.80
C LEU A 311 20.33 1.69 -12.78
N VAL A 312 19.68 1.80 -11.63
CA VAL A 312 18.25 1.64 -11.46
C VAL A 312 17.73 2.86 -10.70
N TRP A 313 16.69 3.51 -11.20
CA TRP A 313 16.01 4.57 -10.46
C TRP A 313 15.11 3.94 -9.40
N SER A 314 15.30 4.30 -8.13
CA SER A 314 14.49 3.85 -6.99
C SER A 314 13.39 4.87 -6.71
N ALA A 315 12.13 4.48 -6.92
CA ALA A 315 10.97 5.35 -6.74
C ALA A 315 10.10 4.90 -5.56
N HIS A 316 9.57 5.84 -4.78
CA HIS A 316 8.52 5.53 -3.80
C HIS A 316 7.19 6.05 -4.31
N MET A 317 6.16 5.19 -4.27
CA MET A 317 4.83 5.51 -4.78
C MET A 317 3.75 4.95 -3.85
N TYR A 318 3.25 5.79 -2.95
CA TYR A 318 2.12 5.44 -2.09
C TYR A 318 0.79 5.80 -2.75
N PRO A 319 -0.32 5.08 -2.51
CA PRO A 319 -1.62 5.33 -3.12
C PRO A 319 -2.06 6.77 -2.97
N GLY A 320 -1.89 7.33 -1.77
CA GLY A 320 -2.27 8.70 -1.52
C GLY A 320 -1.48 9.77 -2.27
N TRP A 321 -0.38 9.38 -2.89
CA TRP A 321 0.49 10.24 -3.68
C TRP A 321 0.15 10.18 -5.16
N VAL A 322 -0.24 9.01 -5.67
CA VAL A 322 -0.38 8.78 -7.11
C VAL A 322 -1.83 8.71 -7.60
N VAL A 323 -2.80 8.37 -6.74
CA VAL A 323 -4.20 8.20 -7.16
C VAL A 323 -5.18 9.03 -6.34
N ALA A 324 -6.43 9.12 -6.83
CA ALA A 324 -7.48 9.95 -6.23
C ALA A 324 -8.06 9.32 -4.95
N LYS A 325 -8.63 10.18 -4.09
CA LYS A 325 -9.40 9.77 -2.89
C LYS A 325 -10.84 9.38 -3.21
N THR A 326 -11.22 9.62 -4.45
CA THR A 326 -12.48 9.27 -5.10
C THR A 326 -12.12 8.34 -6.26
N PRO A 327 -13.06 7.59 -6.83
CA PRO A 327 -12.83 6.83 -8.06
C PRO A 327 -12.13 7.68 -9.15
N ASP A 328 -11.13 7.11 -9.82
CA ASP A 328 -10.34 7.72 -10.91
C ASP A 328 -10.45 6.85 -12.18
N PRO A 329 -11.65 6.70 -12.75
CA PRO A 329 -11.95 5.70 -13.80
C PRO A 329 -11.05 5.88 -15.04
N ASP A 330 -10.82 7.11 -15.47
CA ASP A 330 -9.93 7.41 -16.60
C ASP A 330 -8.43 7.43 -16.23
N GLY A 331 -8.10 7.30 -14.94
CA GLY A 331 -6.73 7.38 -14.45
C GLY A 331 -6.07 8.74 -14.67
N GLY A 332 -6.84 9.83 -14.82
CA GLY A 332 -6.29 11.16 -15.13
C GLY A 332 -5.39 11.67 -14.00
N LYS A 333 -5.77 11.44 -12.74
CA LYS A 333 -4.90 11.79 -11.62
C LYS A 333 -3.68 10.88 -11.59
N PHE A 334 -3.85 9.59 -11.82
CA PHE A 334 -2.72 8.66 -11.98
C PHE A 334 -1.73 9.17 -13.03
N HIS A 335 -2.19 9.47 -14.24
CA HIS A 335 -1.40 10.03 -15.33
C HIS A 335 -0.60 11.26 -14.87
N ASP A 336 -1.27 12.29 -14.36
CA ASP A 336 -0.64 13.53 -13.90
C ASP A 336 0.44 13.25 -12.83
N GLN A 337 0.13 12.36 -11.89
CA GLN A 337 1.04 12.04 -10.80
C GLN A 337 2.23 11.21 -11.27
N ILE A 338 2.08 10.29 -12.23
CA ILE A 338 3.18 9.52 -12.80
C ILE A 338 4.10 10.45 -13.60
N CYS A 339 3.54 11.28 -14.48
CA CYS A 339 4.30 12.25 -15.27
C CYS A 339 5.06 13.25 -14.40
N ARG A 340 4.45 13.73 -13.32
CA ARG A 340 5.13 14.59 -12.35
C ARG A 340 6.33 13.92 -11.68
N ARG A 341 6.24 12.62 -11.40
CA ARG A 341 7.25 11.92 -10.59
C ARG A 341 8.41 11.46 -11.45
N ILE A 342 8.10 10.71 -12.50
CA ILE A 342 9.08 10.02 -13.34
C ILE A 342 9.13 10.53 -14.78
N GLY A 343 8.25 11.47 -15.17
CA GLY A 343 8.19 11.99 -16.54
C GLY A 343 9.45 12.72 -17.03
N THR A 344 10.35 13.11 -16.11
CA THR A 344 11.65 13.68 -16.48
C THR A 344 12.69 12.61 -16.87
N LEU A 345 12.44 11.34 -16.57
CA LEU A 345 13.26 10.20 -16.97
C LEU A 345 12.93 9.81 -18.42
N THR A 346 13.52 10.54 -19.36
CA THR A 346 13.18 10.47 -20.79
C THR A 346 14.17 9.66 -21.63
N GLN A 347 15.35 9.34 -21.11
CA GLN A 347 16.38 8.63 -21.88
C GLN A 347 16.07 7.13 -21.99
N PRO A 348 16.25 6.51 -23.17
CA PRO A 348 16.13 5.07 -23.33
C PRO A 348 17.17 4.32 -22.48
N GLY A 349 16.76 3.22 -21.84
CA GLY A 349 17.65 2.33 -21.09
C GLY A 349 17.75 2.60 -19.58
N ASP A 350 17.02 3.59 -19.07
CA ASP A 350 16.79 3.76 -17.63
C ASP A 350 15.94 2.59 -17.10
N ASP A 351 16.50 1.77 -16.22
CA ASP A 351 15.71 0.79 -15.45
C ASP A 351 15.09 1.50 -14.23
N ILE A 352 13.85 1.18 -13.88
CA ILE A 352 13.16 1.76 -12.72
C ILE A 352 12.50 0.67 -11.89
N MET A 353 12.54 0.86 -10.57
CA MET A 353 11.84 0.04 -9.62
C MET A 353 11.12 0.94 -8.62
N VAL A 354 9.85 0.67 -8.38
CA VAL A 354 9.13 1.21 -7.23
C VAL A 354 9.60 0.43 -6.01
N THR A 355 10.61 0.94 -5.30
CA THR A 355 11.25 0.26 -4.17
C THR A 355 10.43 0.33 -2.88
N GLU A 356 9.44 1.22 -2.83
CA GLU A 356 8.51 1.31 -1.70
C GLU A 356 7.12 1.76 -2.14
N SER A 357 6.13 0.94 -1.85
CA SER A 357 4.71 1.22 -2.05
C SER A 357 3.87 0.45 -1.03
N GLN A 358 2.61 0.82 -0.83
CA GLN A 358 1.71 0.15 0.11
C GLN A 358 0.30 0.14 -0.45
N LEU A 359 -0.53 -0.83 -0.08
CA LEU A 359 -1.98 -0.75 -0.19
C LEU A 359 -2.55 -0.66 1.23
N TYR A 360 -3.42 0.33 1.48
CA TYR A 360 -4.12 0.52 2.75
C TYR A 360 -5.51 -0.14 2.73
N THR A 361 -5.77 -1.01 3.68
CA THR A 361 -7.11 -1.51 4.01
C THR A 361 -7.52 -0.80 5.31
N GLU A 362 -8.24 0.32 5.22
CA GLU A 362 -8.76 0.92 6.45
C GLU A 362 -9.94 0.06 6.90
N ALA A 363 -9.79 -0.63 8.05
CA ALA A 363 -10.77 -1.59 8.54
C ALA A 363 -10.92 -2.86 7.66
N GLY A 364 -9.82 -3.41 7.12
CA GLY A 364 -9.88 -4.70 6.39
C GLY A 364 -10.81 -4.69 5.17
N SER A 365 -11.07 -3.50 4.64
CA SER A 365 -11.94 -3.31 3.48
C SER A 365 -11.28 -2.33 2.52
N LEU A 366 -11.37 -2.66 1.22
CA LEU A 366 -11.00 -1.77 0.11
C LEU A 366 -12.17 -0.93 -0.36
N ASP A 367 -13.31 -1.00 0.33
CA ASP A 367 -14.51 -0.29 -0.02
C ASP A 367 -14.35 1.24 -0.03
N PRO A 368 -14.44 1.92 -1.18
CA PRO A 368 -14.47 3.37 -1.25
C PRO A 368 -15.69 3.98 -0.54
N ALA A 369 -16.81 3.25 -0.49
CA ALA A 369 -18.08 3.70 0.09
C ALA A 369 -18.07 3.64 1.63
N THR A 370 -17.59 2.54 2.23
CA THR A 370 -17.54 2.39 3.70
C THR A 370 -16.16 2.61 4.33
N GLY A 371 -15.06 2.35 3.62
CA GLY A 371 -13.66 2.44 4.09
C GLY A 371 -13.02 3.83 3.97
N GLY A 372 -13.72 4.78 3.33
CA GLY A 372 -13.29 6.17 3.19
C GLY A 372 -12.09 6.37 2.26
N GLY A 373 -11.54 7.60 2.26
CA GLY A 373 -10.61 8.03 1.22
C GLY A 373 -9.25 7.32 1.14
N LYS A 374 -8.89 6.44 2.08
CA LYS A 374 -7.68 5.60 1.98
C LYS A 374 -7.96 4.27 1.29
N ALA A 375 -9.09 3.63 1.59
CA ALA A 375 -9.54 2.43 0.88
C ALA A 375 -9.70 2.73 -0.62
N ALA A 376 -10.38 3.84 -0.95
CA ALA A 376 -10.49 4.35 -2.32
C ALA A 376 -9.13 4.58 -3.02
N GLN A 377 -8.12 5.04 -2.28
CA GLN A 377 -6.78 5.24 -2.84
C GLN A 377 -6.10 3.90 -3.12
N SER A 378 -6.13 2.96 -2.19
CA SER A 378 -5.53 1.64 -2.37
C SER A 378 -6.16 0.91 -3.54
N TYR A 379 -7.49 0.98 -3.61
CA TYR A 379 -8.29 0.50 -4.71
C TYR A 379 -7.86 1.09 -6.06
N ASN A 380 -7.81 2.41 -6.18
CA ASN A 380 -7.35 3.06 -7.41
C ASN A 380 -5.89 2.70 -7.76
N MET A 381 -5.03 2.49 -6.75
CA MET A 381 -3.63 2.12 -6.97
C MET A 381 -3.50 0.69 -7.47
N ALA A 382 -4.25 -0.25 -6.86
CA ALA A 382 -4.25 -1.66 -7.25
C ALA A 382 -4.55 -1.79 -8.74
N ARG A 383 -5.60 -1.13 -9.24
CA ARG A 383 -5.99 -1.08 -10.67
C ARG A 383 -4.89 -0.62 -11.62
N LYS A 384 -3.86 0.07 -11.13
CA LYS A 384 -2.75 0.59 -11.93
C LYS A 384 -1.48 -0.27 -11.81
N LEU A 385 -1.47 -1.30 -10.97
CA LEU A 385 -0.34 -2.23 -10.88
C LEU A 385 -0.01 -2.92 -12.22
N PRO A 386 -0.99 -3.36 -13.04
CA PRO A 386 -0.68 -3.92 -14.35
C PRO A 386 0.04 -2.94 -15.28
N TRP A 387 -0.24 -1.64 -15.18
CA TRP A 387 0.49 -0.62 -15.95
C TRP A 387 1.99 -0.61 -15.58
N PHE A 388 2.36 -0.74 -14.31
CA PHE A 388 3.77 -0.81 -13.93
C PHE A 388 4.45 -2.05 -14.52
N ALA A 389 3.79 -3.20 -14.48
CA ALA A 389 4.30 -4.43 -15.07
C ALA A 389 4.50 -4.32 -16.59
N ASP A 390 3.53 -3.77 -17.32
CA ASP A 390 3.59 -3.57 -18.78
C ASP A 390 4.71 -2.65 -19.23
N ASN A 391 5.02 -1.66 -18.39
CA ASN A 391 6.10 -0.71 -18.62
C ASN A 391 7.46 -1.23 -18.12
N GLY A 392 7.49 -2.50 -17.71
CA GLY A 392 8.65 -3.22 -17.20
C GLY A 392 9.27 -2.60 -15.96
N ILE A 393 8.45 -1.99 -15.12
CA ILE A 393 8.85 -1.36 -13.86
C ILE A 393 8.84 -2.43 -12.77
N GLY A 394 9.94 -2.56 -12.04
CA GLY A 394 9.99 -3.46 -10.89
C GLY A 394 9.13 -2.92 -9.76
N TRP A 395 8.58 -3.81 -8.92
CA TRP A 395 7.66 -3.40 -7.87
C TRP A 395 8.00 -4.05 -6.54
N THR A 396 8.13 -3.21 -5.51
CA THR A 396 8.29 -3.64 -4.13
C THR A 396 7.06 -3.28 -3.31
N TRP A 397 6.59 -4.24 -2.53
CA TRP A 397 5.57 -4.01 -1.51
C TRP A 397 6.18 -3.74 -0.14
N TRP A 398 5.75 -2.65 0.51
CA TRP A 398 6.04 -2.30 1.89
C TRP A 398 4.85 -2.69 2.79
N PRO A 399 5.06 -3.58 3.78
CA PRO A 399 3.97 -4.04 4.64
C PRO A 399 3.45 -2.90 5.55
N PRO A 400 2.14 -2.86 5.84
CA PRO A 400 1.53 -1.85 6.72
C PRO A 400 2.07 -1.93 8.15
N VAL A 401 3.10 -1.13 8.48
CA VAL A 401 3.62 -0.92 9.86
C VAL A 401 2.77 0.06 10.69
N GLY A 402 1.48 0.21 10.36
CA GLY A 402 0.65 1.31 10.86
C GLY A 402 -0.61 0.93 11.64
N ARG A 403 -1.23 -0.23 11.38
CA ARG A 403 -2.43 -0.67 12.12
C ARG A 403 -2.56 -2.19 12.33
N ALA A 404 -1.88 -3.04 11.57
CA ALA A 404 -1.57 -4.41 11.98
C ALA A 404 -0.60 -5.09 11.01
N SER A 405 0.70 -4.86 11.17
CA SER A 405 1.66 -5.97 11.01
C SER A 405 1.94 -6.49 12.41
N GLN A 406 0.93 -7.09 13.04
CA GLN A 406 1.04 -7.53 14.42
C GLN A 406 1.65 -8.94 14.47
N MET A 407 2.87 -9.06 14.98
CA MET A 407 3.22 -10.25 15.74
C MET A 407 2.30 -10.28 16.98
N LEU A 408 1.28 -11.12 16.93
CA LEU A 408 0.50 -11.54 18.08
C LEU A 408 1.10 -12.84 18.61
N ARG A 409 1.61 -12.81 19.85
CA ARG A 409 1.78 -14.03 20.65
C ARG A 409 0.44 -14.28 21.35
N TRP A 410 -0.15 -15.47 21.19
CA TRP A 410 -0.99 -16.03 22.26
C TRP A 410 -0.74 -17.53 22.49
N ASN A 411 -0.83 -17.87 23.77
CA ASN A 411 -0.56 -19.12 24.45
C ASN A 411 -1.05 -20.40 23.75
N GLY A 412 -0.10 -21.23 23.32
CA GLY A 412 -0.22 -22.68 23.50
C GLY A 412 -1.03 -23.50 22.50
N GLY A 413 -1.10 -23.12 21.22
CA GLY A 413 -1.75 -24.00 20.22
C GLY A 413 -1.37 -23.85 18.75
N LYS A 414 -1.15 -22.62 18.25
CA LYS A 414 -0.72 -22.39 16.86
C LYS A 414 0.17 -21.16 16.79
N VAL A 415 1.25 -21.28 16.02
CA VAL A 415 2.22 -20.22 15.74
C VAL A 415 2.07 -19.88 14.25
N GLY A 416 1.79 -18.62 13.90
CA GLY A 416 1.58 -18.20 12.52
C GLY A 416 1.82 -16.71 12.30
N TYR A 417 1.97 -16.36 11.03
CA TYR A 417 2.01 -14.99 10.52
C TYR A 417 0.60 -14.54 10.16
N GLU A 418 0.31 -13.24 10.33
CA GLU A 418 -0.76 -12.56 9.59
C GLU A 418 -0.08 -11.64 8.59
N VAL A 419 -0.11 -12.05 7.32
CA VAL A 419 -0.03 -11.13 6.19
C VAL A 419 -1.47 -10.75 5.91
N GLU A 420 -1.79 -9.47 5.73
CA GLU A 420 -3.11 -9.10 5.19
C GLU A 420 -3.18 -9.67 3.77
N ILE A 421 -3.85 -10.83 3.65
CA ILE A 421 -3.93 -11.65 2.43
C ILE A 421 -4.46 -10.81 1.27
N GLU A 422 -5.43 -9.94 1.54
CA GLU A 422 -6.01 -8.99 0.59
C GLU A 422 -4.92 -8.13 -0.09
N SER A 423 -4.15 -7.38 0.69
CA SER A 423 -3.12 -6.47 0.16
C SER A 423 -2.03 -7.21 -0.64
N ALA A 424 -1.72 -8.45 -0.25
CA ALA A 424 -0.72 -9.27 -0.93
C ALA A 424 -1.27 -9.96 -2.19
N ALA A 425 -2.55 -10.32 -2.23
CA ALA A 425 -3.22 -10.83 -3.43
C ALA A 425 -3.35 -9.74 -4.50
N PHE A 426 -3.66 -8.50 -4.10
CA PHE A 426 -3.58 -7.35 -5.01
C PHE A 426 -2.15 -7.07 -5.48
N ALA A 427 -1.15 -7.22 -4.62
CA ALA A 427 0.26 -7.11 -5.02
C ALA A 427 0.66 -8.23 -6.00
N HIS A 428 0.19 -9.46 -5.79
CA HIS A 428 0.37 -10.60 -6.70
C HIS A 428 -0.25 -10.32 -8.07
N TRP A 429 -1.48 -9.79 -8.14
CA TRP A 429 -2.11 -9.37 -9.40
C TRP A 429 -1.23 -8.36 -10.17
N GLY A 430 -0.57 -7.46 -9.46
CA GLY A 430 0.43 -6.54 -10.03
C GLY A 430 1.73 -7.19 -10.48
N TRP A 431 2.17 -8.25 -9.80
CA TRP A 431 3.45 -8.94 -10.03
C TRP A 431 3.39 -10.00 -11.13
N VAL A 432 2.22 -10.60 -11.32
CA VAL A 432 2.05 -11.82 -12.09
C VAL A 432 0.73 -11.73 -12.84
N ARG A 433 0.83 -11.33 -14.11
CA ARG A 433 -0.19 -11.64 -15.12
C ARG A 433 -0.19 -13.11 -15.53
N ASP A 434 0.58 -13.96 -14.87
CA ASP A 434 0.52 -15.40 -15.10
C ASP A 434 -0.76 -15.96 -14.47
N GLU A 435 -1.86 -15.72 -15.18
CA GLU A 435 -3.19 -16.23 -14.93
C GLU A 435 -3.29 -17.74 -15.26
N THR A 436 -2.16 -18.43 -15.39
CA THR A 436 -2.11 -19.86 -15.68
C THR A 436 -1.68 -20.71 -14.48
N GLN A 437 -1.42 -20.11 -13.31
CA GLN A 437 -1.10 -20.91 -12.13
C GLN A 437 -1.40 -20.20 -10.80
N ALA A 438 -2.32 -20.78 -10.02
CA ALA A 438 -2.54 -20.42 -8.62
C ALA A 438 -1.27 -20.59 -7.74
N PRO A 439 -1.05 -19.75 -6.70
CA PRO A 439 0.04 -19.92 -5.75
C PRO A 439 -0.01 -21.25 -5.00
N LYS A 440 1.14 -21.91 -4.83
CA LYS A 440 1.21 -23.24 -4.19
C LYS A 440 1.09 -23.14 -2.67
N GLY A 441 -0.08 -23.49 -2.14
CA GLY A 441 -0.32 -23.49 -0.69
C GLY A 441 -1.24 -22.36 -0.24
N ALA A 442 -1.80 -21.59 -1.18
CA ALA A 442 -3.02 -20.85 -0.93
C ALA A 442 -4.11 -21.87 -0.56
N ALA A 443 -4.59 -21.82 0.68
CA ALA A 443 -5.64 -22.70 1.17
C ALA A 443 -7.04 -22.25 0.70
N GLU A 444 -7.13 -21.08 0.04
CA GLU A 444 -8.36 -20.40 -0.32
C GLU A 444 -8.44 -20.17 -1.84
N HIS A 445 -9.46 -20.80 -2.44
CA HIS A 445 -10.16 -20.59 -3.71
C HIS A 445 -9.47 -19.82 -4.86
N TRP A 446 -8.36 -20.36 -5.37
CA TRP A 446 -7.86 -20.01 -6.70
C TRP A 446 -8.35 -21.01 -7.75
N GLY A 447 -8.71 -20.50 -8.94
CA GLY A 447 -9.00 -21.29 -10.12
C GLY A 447 -7.77 -21.86 -10.81
N GLY A 448 -8.01 -22.65 -11.85
CA GLY A 448 -7.05 -23.23 -12.78
C GLY A 448 -7.16 -22.63 -14.19
N VAL A 449 -6.37 -23.18 -15.13
CA VAL A 449 -6.26 -22.66 -16.51
C VAL A 449 -7.35 -23.27 -17.40
N GLY A 450 -8.48 -22.60 -17.54
CA GLY A 450 -9.63 -23.03 -18.35
C GLY A 450 -10.94 -22.87 -17.61
N GLY A 451 -12.07 -22.76 -18.33
CA GLY A 451 -13.36 -22.42 -17.71
C GLY A 451 -13.78 -23.32 -16.54
N GLU A 452 -13.71 -22.78 -15.34
CA GLU A 452 -13.97 -23.45 -14.08
C GLU A 452 -15.34 -23.08 -13.51
N THR A 453 -15.74 -23.81 -12.46
CA THR A 453 -16.88 -23.42 -11.62
C THR A 453 -16.40 -23.42 -10.18
N LEU A 454 -16.19 -22.22 -9.66
CA LEU A 454 -15.70 -21.95 -8.33
C LEU A 454 -16.86 -21.47 -7.45
N ALA A 455 -16.85 -21.90 -6.20
CA ALA A 455 -17.80 -21.41 -5.21
C ALA A 455 -17.14 -21.22 -3.85
N VAL A 456 -17.55 -20.18 -3.12
CA VAL A 456 -17.20 -19.99 -1.71
C VAL A 456 -17.87 -21.09 -0.90
N ASP A 457 -17.10 -21.81 -0.06
CA ASP A 457 -17.62 -22.90 0.77
C ASP A 457 -18.12 -22.35 2.12
N PRO A 458 -19.45 -22.26 2.36
CA PRO A 458 -19.99 -21.65 3.58
C PRO A 458 -19.64 -22.44 4.86
N SER A 459 -19.14 -23.68 4.75
CA SER A 459 -18.81 -24.52 5.90
C SER A 459 -17.36 -24.38 6.41
N ARG A 460 -16.48 -23.72 5.65
CA ARG A 460 -15.06 -23.52 6.01
C ARG A 460 -14.76 -22.15 6.63
N GLY A 461 -15.55 -21.13 6.31
CA GLY A 461 -15.39 -19.74 6.80
C GLY A 461 -15.56 -19.52 8.31
N GLU A 462 -16.01 -20.52 9.08
CA GLU A 462 -16.16 -20.39 10.55
C GLU A 462 -14.90 -20.72 11.37
N LYS A 463 -13.85 -21.33 10.79
CA LYS A 463 -12.71 -21.84 11.59
C LYS A 463 -11.34 -21.29 11.22
N VAL A 464 -11.21 -20.55 10.12
CA VAL A 464 -9.92 -20.04 9.63
C VAL A 464 -9.88 -18.51 9.54
N ASP A 465 -11.03 -17.84 9.40
CA ASP A 465 -11.10 -16.39 9.12
C ASP A 465 -11.50 -15.49 10.31
N HIS A 466 -11.27 -15.94 11.54
CA HIS A 466 -11.51 -15.11 12.72
C HIS A 466 -10.33 -14.18 13.01
N VAL A 467 -10.38 -12.95 12.47
CA VAL A 467 -9.68 -11.81 13.06
C VAL A 467 -10.53 -11.25 14.21
N VAL A 468 -10.09 -11.44 15.45
CA VAL A 468 -10.78 -10.89 16.63
C VAL A 468 -10.64 -9.36 16.62
N GLY A 469 -11.68 -8.65 16.20
CA GLY A 469 -11.60 -7.18 16.16
C GLY A 469 -12.81 -6.39 15.67
N GLY A 470 -13.89 -7.02 15.18
CA GLY A 470 -15.11 -6.30 14.78
C GLY A 470 -14.95 -5.51 13.48
N VAL A 471 -14.47 -6.19 12.44
CA VAL A 471 -14.27 -5.66 11.10
C VAL A 471 -14.85 -6.67 10.12
N SER A 472 -15.63 -6.23 9.13
CA SER A 472 -16.17 -7.08 8.06
C SER A 472 -15.01 -7.54 7.19
N ASN A 473 -14.64 -8.81 7.31
CA ASN A 473 -13.73 -9.48 6.41
C ASN A 473 -14.54 -9.88 5.16
N PRO A 474 -14.01 -9.82 3.93
CA PRO A 474 -14.53 -10.71 2.90
C PRO A 474 -14.38 -12.15 3.39
N HIS A 475 -15.51 -12.84 3.53
CA HIS A 475 -15.59 -14.19 4.08
C HIS A 475 -15.32 -15.26 3.00
N GLY A 476 -15.35 -14.87 1.72
CA GLY A 476 -14.88 -15.63 0.58
C GLY A 476 -14.02 -14.78 -0.34
N LEU A 477 -12.86 -15.31 -0.72
CA LEU A 477 -11.92 -14.68 -1.66
C LEU A 477 -11.67 -15.65 -2.81
N VAL A 478 -12.04 -15.29 -4.05
CA VAL A 478 -11.87 -16.13 -5.23
C VAL A 478 -11.14 -15.37 -6.35
N TYR A 479 -10.17 -16.03 -6.97
CA TYR A 479 -9.50 -15.59 -8.20
C TYR A 479 -9.55 -16.71 -9.23
N ALA A 480 -10.30 -16.56 -10.32
CA ALA A 480 -10.51 -17.63 -11.30
C ALA A 480 -9.36 -17.76 -12.32
N LEU A 481 -8.65 -16.65 -12.59
CA LEU A 481 -7.49 -16.54 -13.47
C LEU A 481 -7.88 -16.52 -14.96
N ALA A 482 -7.22 -17.27 -15.84
CA ALA A 482 -7.53 -17.24 -17.28
C ALA A 482 -8.52 -18.37 -17.63
N GLY A 483 -9.57 -18.03 -18.36
CA GLY A 483 -10.64 -18.97 -18.70
C GLY A 483 -11.96 -18.23 -18.91
N ASP A 484 -12.99 -18.96 -19.37
CA ASP A 484 -14.37 -18.48 -19.30
C ASP A 484 -14.97 -19.11 -18.03
N ASP A 485 -14.85 -18.42 -16.90
CA ASP A 485 -15.08 -18.98 -15.58
C ASP A 485 -16.50 -18.72 -15.05
N ARG A 486 -16.91 -19.52 -14.07
CA ARG A 486 -18.13 -19.29 -13.27
C ARG A 486 -17.75 -19.22 -11.80
N VAL A 487 -17.98 -18.09 -11.16
CA VAL A 487 -17.65 -17.88 -9.75
C VAL A 487 -18.92 -17.52 -8.99
N THR A 488 -19.19 -18.24 -7.91
CA THR A 488 -20.33 -17.96 -7.03
C THR A 488 -19.84 -17.70 -5.61
N GLY A 489 -20.21 -16.56 -5.04
CA GLY A 489 -20.03 -16.22 -3.63
C GLY A 489 -21.03 -16.95 -2.74
N GLY A 490 -21.27 -16.39 -1.57
CA GLY A 490 -22.01 -16.96 -0.47
C GLY A 490 -23.01 -15.97 0.15
N GLU A 491 -23.20 -16.12 1.45
CA GLU A 491 -24.20 -15.33 2.21
C GLU A 491 -23.57 -14.15 2.97
N LEU A 492 -22.29 -13.89 2.74
CA LEU A 492 -21.49 -12.87 3.41
C LEU A 492 -20.70 -12.10 2.34
N THR A 493 -20.19 -10.92 2.69
CA THR A 493 -19.31 -10.14 1.81
C THR A 493 -18.19 -11.02 1.24
N ASP A 494 -18.06 -11.05 -0.08
CA ASP A 494 -17.07 -11.81 -0.82
C ASP A 494 -16.24 -10.89 -1.74
N LEU A 495 -15.09 -11.40 -2.19
CA LEU A 495 -14.26 -10.78 -3.22
C LEU A 495 -13.98 -11.80 -4.32
N LEU A 496 -14.52 -11.55 -5.50
CA LEU A 496 -14.48 -12.42 -6.66
C LEU A 496 -13.78 -11.72 -7.82
N TYR A 497 -12.75 -12.36 -8.37
CA TYR A 497 -12.04 -11.91 -9.57
C TYR A 497 -12.11 -13.00 -10.65
N GLY A 498 -12.63 -12.65 -11.83
CA GLY A 498 -12.71 -13.55 -12.99
C GLY A 498 -11.32 -13.76 -13.57
N GLY A 499 -10.75 -12.70 -14.12
CA GLY A 499 -9.44 -12.70 -14.77
C GLY A 499 -9.61 -12.53 -16.25
N ALA A 500 -8.92 -13.30 -17.09
CA ALA A 500 -9.00 -13.11 -18.54
C ALA A 500 -9.88 -14.17 -19.22
N GLY A 501 -10.80 -13.73 -20.05
CA GLY A 501 -11.79 -14.57 -20.75
C GLY A 501 -13.20 -14.10 -20.40
N GLY A 502 -14.23 -14.78 -20.90
CA GLY A 502 -15.62 -14.36 -20.68
C GLY A 502 -16.21 -14.99 -19.42
N ASP A 503 -16.16 -14.26 -18.32
CA ASP A 503 -16.46 -14.75 -16.98
C ASP A 503 -17.91 -14.51 -16.56
N ARG A 504 -18.41 -15.35 -15.64
CA ARG A 504 -19.67 -15.11 -14.92
C ARG A 504 -19.41 -15.12 -13.41
N LEU A 505 -19.64 -13.99 -12.76
CA LEU A 505 -19.48 -13.83 -11.32
C LEU A 505 -20.82 -13.53 -10.66
N GLU A 506 -21.15 -14.25 -9.59
CA GLU A 506 -22.36 -14.08 -8.78
C GLU A 506 -21.94 -13.86 -7.32
N GLY A 507 -22.24 -12.71 -6.71
CA GLY A 507 -21.89 -12.39 -5.31
C GLY A 507 -22.74 -13.18 -4.32
N GLY A 508 -24.06 -13.08 -4.46
CA GLY A 508 -25.01 -13.80 -3.61
C GLY A 508 -25.71 -12.86 -2.65
N THR A 509 -25.47 -13.01 -1.35
CA THR A 509 -25.93 -12.02 -0.37
C THR A 509 -24.76 -11.50 0.44
N GLY A 510 -24.78 -10.25 0.87
CA GLY A 510 -23.61 -9.59 1.44
C GLY A 510 -23.31 -8.35 0.62
N GLY A 511 -22.36 -7.52 1.07
CA GLY A 511 -21.84 -6.45 0.20
C GLY A 511 -20.59 -6.95 -0.48
N ASP A 512 -20.71 -7.42 -1.72
CA ASP A 512 -19.72 -8.21 -2.46
C ASP A 512 -18.87 -7.35 -3.40
N TRP A 513 -17.71 -7.89 -3.77
CA TRP A 513 -16.72 -7.25 -4.64
C TRP A 513 -16.46 -8.11 -5.86
N LEU A 514 -17.00 -7.72 -7.00
CA LEU A 514 -16.89 -8.48 -8.25
C LEU A 514 -16.03 -7.71 -9.26
N PHE A 515 -15.05 -8.41 -9.81
CA PHE A 515 -14.13 -7.90 -10.82
C PHE A 515 -14.13 -8.88 -11.99
N GLY A 516 -14.57 -8.45 -13.17
CA GLY A 516 -14.59 -9.27 -14.39
C GLY A 516 -13.16 -9.53 -14.86
N GLY A 517 -12.53 -8.48 -15.37
CA GLY A 517 -11.15 -8.53 -15.85
C GLY A 517 -11.14 -8.29 -17.36
N PRO A 518 -10.11 -8.71 -18.10
CA PRO A 518 -10.14 -8.60 -19.56
C PRO A 518 -11.05 -9.65 -20.19
N GLY A 519 -12.18 -9.25 -20.77
CA GLY A 519 -13.12 -10.21 -21.34
C GLY A 519 -14.46 -9.59 -21.70
N ASP A 520 -15.42 -10.43 -22.12
CA ASP A 520 -16.82 -10.03 -22.20
C ASP A 520 -17.55 -10.75 -21.04
N ASP A 521 -17.73 -10.08 -19.90
CA ASP A 521 -18.14 -10.72 -18.65
C ASP A 521 -19.59 -10.45 -18.24
N LEU A 522 -20.05 -11.23 -17.26
CA LEU A 522 -21.37 -11.13 -16.64
C LEU A 522 -21.25 -11.14 -15.12
N LEU A 523 -21.51 -10.00 -14.49
CA LEU A 523 -21.41 -9.82 -13.04
C LEU A 523 -22.80 -9.57 -12.44
N GLU A 524 -23.12 -10.30 -11.37
CA GLU A 524 -24.39 -10.19 -10.63
C GLU A 524 -24.06 -10.06 -9.13
N GLY A 525 -24.30 -8.89 -8.53
CA GLY A 525 -24.01 -8.63 -7.11
C GLY A 525 -24.93 -9.45 -6.21
N GLY A 526 -26.24 -9.22 -6.34
CA GLY A 526 -27.26 -9.96 -5.63
C GLY A 526 -27.93 -9.10 -4.58
N ALA A 527 -27.84 -9.45 -3.31
CA ALA A 527 -28.49 -8.71 -2.23
C ALA A 527 -27.47 -8.14 -1.23
N GLY A 528 -27.45 -6.83 -1.09
CA GLY A 528 -26.54 -6.07 -0.23
C GLY A 528 -25.97 -4.89 -1.01
N ASP A 529 -25.08 -4.13 -0.40
CA ASP A 529 -24.44 -2.99 -1.06
C ASP A 529 -23.18 -3.50 -1.78
N ASP A 530 -23.28 -3.76 -3.09
CA ASP A 530 -22.27 -4.45 -3.89
C ASP A 530 -21.39 -3.50 -4.72
N VAL A 531 -20.21 -3.98 -5.11
CA VAL A 531 -19.29 -3.26 -6.00
C VAL A 531 -18.86 -4.15 -7.17
N LEU A 532 -19.26 -3.77 -8.38
CA LEU A 532 -19.02 -4.48 -9.62
C LEU A 532 -18.15 -3.63 -10.55
N ILE A 533 -16.99 -4.15 -10.96
CA ILE A 533 -16.01 -3.40 -11.76
C ILE A 533 -15.54 -4.22 -12.94
N ASP A 534 -15.81 -3.73 -14.13
CA ASP A 534 -15.47 -4.42 -15.35
C ASP A 534 -15.37 -3.46 -16.56
N PRO A 535 -14.26 -2.72 -16.66
CA PRO A 535 -14.13 -1.56 -17.53
C PRO A 535 -13.81 -1.88 -18.99
N GLU A 536 -13.39 -3.10 -19.32
CA GLU A 536 -12.95 -3.54 -20.64
C GLU A 536 -13.92 -4.60 -21.19
N GLY A 537 -14.23 -4.55 -22.49
CA GLY A 537 -15.10 -5.54 -23.13
C GLY A 537 -16.52 -5.07 -23.41
N ALA A 538 -17.42 -6.03 -23.66
CA ALA A 538 -18.84 -5.81 -23.84
C ALA A 538 -19.63 -6.56 -22.75
N ASN A 539 -19.70 -5.96 -21.57
CA ASN A 539 -20.08 -6.65 -20.34
C ASN A 539 -21.54 -6.46 -19.97
N SER A 540 -22.00 -7.23 -18.99
CA SER A 540 -23.32 -7.11 -18.36
C SER A 540 -23.17 -7.12 -16.85
N LEU A 541 -23.44 -6.01 -16.19
CA LEU A 541 -23.32 -5.83 -14.75
C LEU A 541 -24.71 -5.58 -14.16
N THR A 542 -25.09 -6.30 -13.12
CA THR A 542 -26.34 -6.11 -12.37
C THR A 542 -26.02 -6.03 -10.88
N GLY A 543 -26.32 -4.90 -10.24
CA GLY A 543 -26.13 -4.70 -8.79
C GLY A 543 -27.08 -5.59 -8.00
N GLY A 544 -28.38 -5.35 -8.15
CA GLY A 544 -29.41 -6.19 -7.56
C GLY A 544 -30.24 -5.42 -6.54
N ALA A 545 -30.15 -5.76 -5.26
CA ALA A 545 -30.88 -5.08 -4.21
C ALA A 545 -29.93 -4.53 -3.16
N GLY A 546 -29.96 -3.23 -2.92
CA GLY A 546 -29.01 -2.52 -2.05
C GLY A 546 -28.49 -1.28 -2.75
N ASN A 547 -27.54 -0.56 -2.15
CA ASN A 547 -26.97 0.62 -2.79
C ASN A 547 -25.65 0.23 -3.45
N ASP A 548 -25.68 0.05 -4.75
CA ASP A 548 -24.62 -0.60 -5.50
C ASP A 548 -23.71 0.41 -6.21
N HIS A 549 -22.48 -0.03 -6.48
CA HIS A 549 -21.52 0.71 -7.29
C HIS A 549 -21.09 -0.11 -8.50
N LEU A 550 -21.47 0.34 -9.69
CA LEU A 550 -21.11 -0.28 -10.95
C LEU A 550 -20.16 0.63 -11.72
N GLU A 551 -18.99 0.11 -12.12
CA GLU A 551 -18.05 0.77 -13.04
C GLU A 551 -17.74 -0.17 -14.21
N GLY A 552 -18.16 0.17 -15.42
CA GLY A 552 -17.94 -0.74 -16.54
C GLY A 552 -18.36 -0.25 -17.92
N SER A 553 -18.31 -1.19 -18.86
CA SER A 553 -18.72 -1.01 -20.25
C SER A 553 -19.81 -2.02 -20.65
N GLY A 554 -20.56 -1.77 -21.73
CA GLY A 554 -21.67 -2.64 -22.13
C GLY A 554 -23.01 -2.25 -21.48
N ILE A 555 -23.60 -3.12 -20.67
CA ILE A 555 -24.91 -2.91 -20.02
C ILE A 555 -24.72 -2.92 -18.50
N LEU A 556 -25.08 -1.83 -17.85
CA LEU A 556 -25.05 -1.69 -16.39
C LEU A 556 -26.48 -1.48 -15.89
N ASP A 557 -26.90 -2.26 -14.90
CA ASP A 557 -28.22 -2.19 -14.26
C ASP A 557 -28.01 -2.12 -12.74
N GLY A 558 -28.36 -0.98 -12.12
CA GLY A 558 -28.20 -0.76 -10.68
C GLY A 558 -29.10 -1.71 -9.88
N GLY A 559 -30.40 -1.59 -10.10
CA GLY A 559 -31.39 -2.45 -9.47
C GLY A 559 -32.24 -1.67 -8.48
N GLU A 560 -32.59 -2.28 -7.35
CA GLU A 560 -33.32 -1.61 -6.27
C GLU A 560 -32.33 -0.90 -5.33
N GLY A 561 -32.34 0.43 -5.24
CA GLY A 561 -31.31 1.09 -4.42
C GLY A 561 -31.13 2.57 -4.67
N GLU A 562 -30.16 3.17 -3.98
CA GLU A 562 -29.54 4.43 -4.41
C GLU A 562 -28.19 4.11 -5.05
N ASP A 563 -28.16 3.92 -6.37
CA ASP A 563 -26.99 3.33 -7.04
C ASP A 563 -26.04 4.38 -7.64
N VAL A 564 -24.79 3.97 -7.86
CA VAL A 564 -23.78 4.76 -8.56
C VAL A 564 -23.28 4.00 -9.78
N LEU A 565 -23.62 4.49 -10.97
CA LEU A 565 -23.25 3.87 -12.23
C LEU A 565 -22.26 4.73 -13.01
N THR A 566 -21.06 4.19 -13.27
CA THR A 566 -19.97 4.84 -13.99
C THR A 566 -19.67 4.11 -15.29
N ALA A 567 -19.87 4.77 -16.43
CA ALA A 567 -19.53 4.19 -17.73
C ALA A 567 -18.08 4.49 -18.14
N THR A 568 -17.37 3.46 -18.62
CA THR A 568 -15.96 3.57 -19.09
C THR A 568 -15.80 3.46 -20.61
N GLY A 569 -16.80 2.92 -21.32
CA GLY A 569 -16.76 2.63 -22.76
C GLY A 569 -17.76 3.41 -23.62
N GLU A 570 -17.54 3.41 -24.94
CA GLU A 570 -18.55 3.84 -25.92
C GLU A 570 -19.62 2.77 -26.08
N GLY A 571 -20.87 3.18 -26.31
CA GLY A 571 -22.00 2.29 -26.49
C GLY A 571 -22.61 1.79 -25.17
N THR A 572 -22.07 2.20 -24.02
CA THR A 572 -22.58 1.76 -22.71
C THR A 572 -24.01 2.23 -22.47
N THR A 573 -24.85 1.34 -21.95
CA THR A 573 -26.20 1.62 -21.48
C THR A 573 -26.26 1.46 -19.97
N LEU A 574 -26.75 2.48 -19.27
CA LEU A 574 -26.90 2.49 -17.83
C LEU A 574 -28.40 2.54 -17.50
N THR A 575 -28.86 1.63 -16.65
CA THR A 575 -30.20 1.59 -16.08
C THR A 575 -30.05 1.75 -14.57
N GLY A 576 -30.68 2.77 -13.98
CA GLY A 576 -30.62 3.00 -12.54
C GLY A 576 -31.50 1.99 -11.80
N GLY A 577 -32.75 1.86 -12.23
CA GLY A 577 -33.75 1.05 -11.57
C GLY A 577 -34.57 1.85 -10.56
N PRO A 578 -35.25 1.19 -9.61
CA PRO A 578 -36.01 1.88 -8.57
C PRO A 578 -35.12 2.55 -7.50
N GLY A 579 -35.22 3.87 -7.41
CA GLY A 579 -34.65 4.70 -6.35
C GLY A 579 -33.89 5.90 -6.92
N PRO A 580 -33.31 6.76 -6.07
CA PRO A 580 -32.53 7.91 -6.53
C PRO A 580 -31.11 7.51 -6.91
N ASP A 581 -30.83 7.46 -8.21
CA ASP A 581 -29.56 6.97 -8.73
C ASP A 581 -28.63 8.08 -9.18
N ARG A 582 -27.34 7.75 -9.31
CA ARG A 582 -26.31 8.66 -9.79
C ARG A 582 -25.58 8.12 -11.01
N PHE A 583 -25.76 8.81 -12.13
CA PHE A 583 -25.17 8.45 -13.41
C PHE A 583 -23.92 9.28 -13.72
N LEU A 584 -22.79 8.60 -13.92
CA LEU A 584 -21.49 9.19 -14.25
C LEU A 584 -21.10 8.81 -15.69
N PRO A 585 -21.18 9.75 -16.65
CA PRO A 585 -20.74 9.50 -18.02
C PRO A 585 -19.20 9.49 -18.16
N PRO A 586 -18.65 8.87 -19.21
CA PRO A 586 -17.22 8.95 -19.53
C PRO A 586 -16.87 10.35 -20.07
N LEU A 587 -15.57 10.64 -20.25
CA LEU A 587 -15.11 11.93 -20.79
C LEU A 587 -15.49 12.19 -22.26
N ARG A 588 -15.71 11.13 -23.04
CA ARG A 588 -15.95 11.16 -24.48
C ARG A 588 -16.75 9.94 -24.92
N GLY A 589 -17.29 9.97 -26.13
CA GLY A 589 -18.02 8.85 -26.72
C GLY A 589 -19.53 9.01 -26.60
N ARG A 590 -20.26 7.94 -26.92
CA ARG A 590 -21.71 7.91 -26.96
C ARG A 590 -22.24 6.88 -25.97
N ILE A 591 -23.11 7.29 -25.06
CA ILE A 591 -23.72 6.39 -24.08
C ILE A 591 -25.23 6.68 -23.93
N THR A 592 -25.94 5.77 -23.26
CA THR A 592 -27.39 5.88 -23.02
C THR A 592 -27.68 5.73 -21.53
N PHE A 593 -28.52 6.61 -20.97
CA PHE A 593 -29.20 6.34 -19.70
C PHE A 593 -30.62 5.88 -20.04
N ALA A 594 -30.96 4.64 -19.68
CA ALA A 594 -32.15 3.97 -20.16
C ALA A 594 -33.44 4.46 -19.47
N ASP A 595 -33.37 4.87 -18.21
CA ASP A 595 -34.53 5.12 -17.34
C ASP A 595 -34.39 6.35 -16.42
N PHE A 596 -33.47 7.28 -16.74
CA PHE A 596 -33.22 8.46 -15.93
C PHE A 596 -34.51 9.25 -15.58
N THR A 597 -34.77 9.45 -14.29
CA THR A 597 -35.96 10.08 -13.73
C THR A 597 -35.63 11.46 -13.13
N PRO A 598 -35.99 12.58 -13.82
CA PRO A 598 -35.74 13.92 -13.29
C PRO A 598 -36.41 14.18 -11.93
N GLY A 599 -35.68 14.85 -11.03
CA GLY A 599 -36.11 15.12 -9.65
C GLY A 599 -35.86 13.98 -8.66
N GLU A 600 -35.46 12.80 -9.14
CA GLU A 600 -35.07 11.63 -8.35
C GLU A 600 -33.59 11.32 -8.62
N ASP A 601 -33.24 11.10 -9.88
CA ASP A 601 -31.89 10.75 -10.32
C ASP A 601 -31.00 11.97 -10.51
N ARG A 602 -29.69 11.73 -10.42
CA ARG A 602 -28.64 12.72 -10.51
C ARG A 602 -27.65 12.40 -11.60
N LEU A 603 -27.50 13.32 -12.54
CA LEU A 603 -26.42 13.31 -13.51
C LEU A 603 -25.17 13.93 -12.89
N ASP A 604 -24.14 13.13 -12.65
CA ASP A 604 -22.92 13.58 -12.02
C ASP A 604 -21.81 13.85 -13.04
N LEU A 605 -21.56 15.15 -13.26
CA LEU A 605 -20.53 15.65 -14.17
C LEU A 605 -19.22 16.01 -13.45
N SER A 606 -18.97 15.39 -12.30
CA SER A 606 -17.75 15.56 -11.50
C SER A 606 -16.49 15.09 -12.22
N LEU A 607 -16.58 14.02 -13.01
CA LEU A 607 -15.46 13.48 -13.77
C LEU A 607 -14.98 14.41 -14.90
N LEU A 608 -15.84 15.29 -15.40
CA LEU A 608 -15.57 16.10 -16.59
C LEU A 608 -14.80 17.43 -16.31
N GLN A 609 -13.83 17.46 -15.39
CA GLN A 609 -12.97 18.65 -15.11
C GLN A 609 -11.56 18.50 -15.75
N THR A 610 -10.80 19.47 -16.29
CA THR A 610 -10.90 20.87 -16.79
C THR A 610 -9.79 21.04 -17.85
N PRO A 611 -9.89 21.99 -18.80
CA PRO A 611 -9.09 23.20 -18.64
C PRO A 611 -9.90 24.48 -18.90
N ASP A 612 -9.25 25.64 -18.71
CA ASP A 612 -9.72 27.04 -18.76
C ASP A 612 -10.57 27.49 -19.99
N ARG A 613 -10.94 26.54 -20.86
CA ARG A 613 -11.88 26.65 -21.99
C ARG A 613 -12.83 25.45 -22.04
N ALA A 614 -13.49 25.14 -20.93
CA ALA A 614 -14.49 24.06 -20.91
C ALA A 614 -15.53 24.27 -22.03
N PRO A 615 -15.83 23.24 -22.84
CA PRO A 615 -16.92 23.29 -23.81
C PRO A 615 -18.25 23.70 -23.17
N THR A 616 -19.15 24.24 -23.98
CA THR A 616 -20.53 24.53 -23.56
C THR A 616 -21.27 23.21 -23.38
N LEU A 617 -21.98 23.06 -22.26
CA LEU A 617 -22.89 21.95 -22.06
C LEU A 617 -24.17 22.23 -22.83
N GLU A 618 -24.50 21.40 -23.80
CA GLU A 618 -25.73 21.53 -24.59
C GLU A 618 -26.71 20.43 -24.21
N LEU A 619 -27.94 20.83 -23.86
CA LEU A 619 -29.07 19.92 -23.68
C LEU A 619 -30.06 20.14 -24.83
N ARG A 620 -30.36 19.06 -25.54
CA ARG A 620 -31.21 19.06 -26.73
C ARG A 620 -32.41 18.17 -26.49
N GLY A 621 -33.60 18.76 -26.36
CA GLY A 621 -34.86 18.01 -26.30
C GLY A 621 -35.46 17.85 -27.70
N ALA A 622 -35.72 16.62 -28.13
CA ALA A 622 -36.44 16.32 -29.37
C ALA A 622 -37.22 15.01 -29.26
N ASP A 623 -38.48 15.00 -29.70
CA ASP A 623 -39.31 13.80 -29.85
C ASP A 623 -39.40 12.86 -28.63
N GLY A 624 -39.39 13.43 -27.41
CA GLY A 624 -39.45 12.67 -26.16
C GLY A 624 -38.11 12.07 -25.73
N GLU A 625 -37.01 12.49 -26.35
CA GLU A 625 -35.64 12.17 -25.96
C GLU A 625 -34.90 13.45 -25.55
N THR A 626 -34.07 13.36 -24.50
CA THR A 626 -33.10 14.41 -24.17
C THR A 626 -31.69 13.93 -24.51
N THR A 627 -30.94 14.71 -25.28
CA THR A 627 -29.52 14.47 -25.53
C THR A 627 -28.67 15.51 -24.83
N LEU A 628 -27.70 15.07 -24.05
CA LEU A 628 -26.61 15.91 -23.54
C LEU A 628 -25.42 15.81 -24.47
N VAL A 629 -24.82 16.95 -24.83
CA VAL A 629 -23.59 17.02 -25.61
C VAL A 629 -22.56 17.87 -24.88
N TRP A 630 -21.35 17.33 -24.74
CA TRP A 630 -20.19 18.03 -24.21
C TRP A 630 -18.94 17.63 -24.98
N GLY A 631 -18.45 18.51 -25.85
CA GLY A 631 -17.25 18.21 -26.64
C GLY A 631 -17.50 16.97 -27.50
N ASP A 632 -16.76 15.90 -27.23
CA ASP A 632 -16.90 14.61 -27.92
C ASP A 632 -17.80 13.61 -27.16
N LEU A 633 -18.35 13.99 -26.01
CA LEU A 633 -19.34 13.22 -25.26
C LEU A 633 -20.75 13.51 -25.78
N ALA A 634 -21.54 12.45 -26.00
CA ALA A 634 -22.98 12.51 -26.18
C ALA A 634 -23.68 11.47 -25.30
N VAL A 635 -24.66 11.91 -24.50
CA VAL A 635 -25.50 11.04 -23.67
C VAL A 635 -26.93 11.15 -24.16
N THR A 636 -27.54 10.02 -24.50
CA THR A 636 -28.96 9.93 -24.86
C THR A 636 -29.78 9.47 -23.66
N MET A 637 -30.89 10.16 -23.39
CA MET A 637 -31.84 9.85 -22.32
C MET A 637 -33.25 9.72 -22.92
N PRO A 638 -33.65 8.52 -23.37
CA PRO A 638 -34.96 8.27 -23.97
C PRO A 638 -36.08 8.49 -22.95
N GLY A 639 -37.20 9.08 -23.38
CA GLY A 639 -38.36 9.34 -22.51
C GLY A 639 -38.20 10.52 -21.55
N VAL A 640 -36.99 11.08 -21.42
CA VAL A 640 -36.70 12.13 -20.45
C VAL A 640 -37.10 13.50 -20.98
N THR A 641 -37.87 14.23 -20.17
CA THR A 641 -38.25 15.62 -20.41
C THR A 641 -38.15 16.42 -19.12
N GLY A 642 -37.84 17.72 -19.20
CA GLY A 642 -37.86 18.61 -18.03
C GLY A 642 -36.64 18.54 -17.11
N LEU A 643 -35.48 18.08 -17.61
CA LEU A 643 -34.21 18.12 -16.87
C LEU A 643 -33.86 19.56 -16.45
N THR A 644 -33.47 19.74 -15.20
CA THR A 644 -33.11 21.03 -14.60
C THR A 644 -31.67 21.03 -14.09
N GLU A 645 -31.15 22.19 -13.73
CA GLU A 645 -29.84 22.30 -13.07
C GLU A 645 -29.80 21.57 -11.72
N ALA A 646 -30.95 21.37 -11.06
CA ALA A 646 -31.02 20.65 -9.79
C ALA A 646 -30.70 19.15 -9.95
N ASP A 647 -30.96 18.58 -11.12
CA ASP A 647 -30.69 17.17 -11.44
C ASP A 647 -29.20 16.93 -11.71
N ILE A 648 -28.40 18.00 -11.86
CA ILE A 648 -26.99 17.92 -12.23
C ILE A 648 -26.09 18.16 -11.01
N ILE A 649 -25.11 17.28 -10.78
CA ILE A 649 -24.03 17.49 -9.82
C ILE A 649 -22.84 18.13 -10.54
N ASN A 650 -22.19 19.10 -9.88
CA ASN A 650 -21.06 19.88 -10.41
C ASN A 650 -21.41 20.78 -11.61
N ALA A 651 -22.51 21.54 -11.53
CA ALA A 651 -22.92 22.48 -12.59
C ALA A 651 -21.85 23.56 -12.91
N GLY A 652 -21.06 24.02 -11.92
CA GLY A 652 -19.95 24.97 -12.07
C GLY A 652 -20.28 26.25 -12.85
N PRO A 653 -19.33 27.16 -13.14
CA PRO A 653 -19.56 28.32 -14.01
C PRO A 653 -19.56 27.91 -15.50
N ARG A 654 -20.26 26.82 -15.84
CA ARG A 654 -20.36 26.31 -17.21
C ARG A 654 -21.48 27.08 -17.92
N ARG A 655 -21.25 27.54 -19.16
CA ARG A 655 -22.36 28.02 -20.00
C ARG A 655 -23.20 26.80 -20.34
N VAL A 656 -24.38 26.68 -19.74
CA VAL A 656 -25.40 25.73 -20.17
C VAL A 656 -26.24 26.41 -21.23
N VAL A 657 -26.34 25.80 -22.41
CA VAL A 657 -27.23 26.24 -23.48
C VAL A 657 -28.32 25.19 -23.62
N LEU A 658 -29.55 25.58 -23.30
CA LEU A 658 -30.74 24.79 -23.52
C LEU A 658 -31.28 25.10 -24.93
N THR A 659 -31.35 24.10 -25.80
CA THR A 659 -31.93 24.26 -27.14
C THR A 659 -33.03 23.23 -27.38
N GLY A 660 -34.26 23.71 -27.57
CA GLY A 660 -35.43 22.89 -27.89
C GLY A 660 -36.14 22.38 -26.64
N GLY A 661 -37.44 22.72 -26.53
CA GLY A 661 -38.42 22.15 -25.59
C GLY A 661 -38.22 22.50 -24.14
#